data_AF-A0A9E1ID58-F1
#
_entry.id   AF-A0A9E1ID58-F1
#
_cell.length_a   1.000
_cell.length_b   1.000
_cell.length_c   1.000
_cell.angle_alpha   90.00
_cell.angle_beta   90.00
_cell.angle_gamma   90.00
#
_symmetry.space_group_name_H-M   'P 1'
#
loop_
_entity.id
_entity.type
_entity.pdbx_description
1 polymer ?
#
loop_
_entity_poly.entity_id
_entity_poly.type
_entity_poly.pdbx_seq_one_letter_code
_entity_poly.pdbx_strand_id
1 'polypeptide(L)'
;MKQTRILRYLRDFLWIMAIAAVVIGTARFAFGLAAATNMTDPLPWGWWKIFNMVAGAALATSGFIVAAIIYILQLEKYRPVARLSVVVGFLGYGASLSALLFDIGLPHRGWHAFFMWNPHSFLFEVFWCVSVYWGVTALELVPIVSERFGIPRFTHLMHEVMLPFVVLGVTLSSMHHSSLGSLFLASPTRLHPLWYTLWIPPEFLISAMGGGLSTIVLILLVVTWLFGKKRNYEVMSGLAMASAVLLGIFVTVKAIDFTWFGKWNFVFGPDITWESYVFWVEISLQALIPIAIFSVPAFRRSAAGLWVGTSAAFVGLVMHRLDVGIVGYFRSAESVYIPKLSEFIFGMGIVCAAGLVFLFLIEHFYILEEPEHGKARKFSLAEAKKLFLGPRTFRVVVIALLVVPLTSIAFHSTGTGPYLPLEQPVHAGVRSADSMRTEFVIDADRNGKGVFFPHEDHQLEFMDRYDLTQEETCIKCHHLNVPGDQNTPCRVCHLDLELPTPMFDGETHHERFEESGNYEGYHHGNFDGLEEDIKPCDTCHSGADDGFFEICWSCHEEDMVGLANYKDRGFHYDAPGFKYAMHGSCLTCHRREQTDATDKMSIGNCIGCHQEEDLREGVRAEELIEDGNALYLIGDLEAAEETYRAAIKLDPTDPKPYYHLGVLLRVAGRSAEALEVLERAVIADPDHRDGRRAASLISIMTRLED
;
A
#
# COMPACT_ATOMS: atom_id res chain seq x y z
N MET A 1 -6.37 -49.06 8.43
CA MET A 1 -6.86 -48.70 9.79
C MET A 1 -6.26 -47.40 10.34
N LYS A 2 -4.94 -47.19 10.34
CA LYS A 2 -4.31 -45.95 10.85
C LYS A 2 -4.65 -44.70 10.02
N GLN A 3 -4.51 -44.75 8.69
CA GLN A 3 -4.87 -43.64 7.78
C GLN A 3 -6.36 -43.26 7.84
N THR A 4 -7.26 -44.25 7.88
CA THR A 4 -8.70 -44.03 8.06
C THR A 4 -9.06 -43.33 9.38
N ARG A 5 -8.22 -43.46 10.42
CA ARG A 5 -8.41 -42.76 11.70
C ARG A 5 -7.89 -41.32 11.62
N ILE A 6 -6.73 -41.10 10.99
CA ILE A 6 -6.18 -39.76 10.73
C ILE A 6 -7.15 -38.93 9.89
N LEU A 7 -7.68 -39.50 8.81
CA LEU A 7 -8.61 -38.83 7.91
C LEU A 7 -9.90 -38.42 8.64
N ARG A 8 -10.37 -39.22 9.61
CA ARG A 8 -11.52 -38.89 10.44
C ARG A 8 -11.25 -37.67 11.33
N TYR A 9 -10.14 -37.69 12.08
CA TYR A 9 -9.76 -36.56 12.95
C TYR A 9 -9.48 -35.29 12.15
N LEU A 10 -8.83 -35.40 11.00
CA LEU A 10 -8.64 -34.27 10.08
C LEU A 10 -10.00 -33.69 9.67
N ARG A 11 -10.94 -34.52 9.24
CA ARG A 11 -12.27 -34.06 8.81
C ARG A 11 -13.03 -33.38 9.95
N ASP A 12 -12.93 -33.92 11.17
CA ASP A 12 -13.56 -33.31 12.36
C ASP A 12 -12.92 -31.95 12.68
N PHE A 13 -11.59 -31.82 12.61
CA PHE A 13 -10.88 -30.55 12.78
C PHE A 13 -11.29 -29.51 11.73
N LEU A 14 -11.33 -29.91 10.44
CA LEU A 14 -11.72 -29.01 9.35
C LEU A 14 -13.16 -28.51 9.53
N TRP A 15 -14.09 -29.36 9.99
CA TRP A 15 -15.47 -28.95 10.29
C TRP A 15 -15.56 -27.98 11.46
N ILE A 16 -14.81 -28.22 12.54
CA ILE A 16 -14.76 -27.31 13.69
C ILE A 16 -14.31 -25.92 13.25
N MET A 17 -13.21 -25.83 12.49
CA MET A 17 -12.68 -24.56 11.99
C MET A 17 -13.62 -23.89 10.99
N ALA A 18 -14.21 -24.65 10.06
CA ALA A 18 -15.15 -24.11 9.08
C ALA A 18 -16.41 -23.53 9.75
N ILE A 19 -16.98 -24.24 10.74
CA ILE A 19 -18.16 -23.74 11.46
C ILE A 19 -17.79 -22.54 12.32
N ALA A 20 -16.63 -22.55 12.99
CA ALA A 20 -16.16 -21.40 13.75
C ALA A 20 -15.99 -20.16 12.85
N ALA A 21 -15.45 -20.31 11.64
CA ALA A 21 -15.37 -19.22 10.67
C ALA A 21 -16.75 -18.74 10.21
N VAL A 22 -17.73 -19.62 10.00
CA VAL A 22 -19.11 -19.19 9.71
C VAL A 22 -19.70 -18.40 10.87
N VAL A 23 -19.50 -18.82 12.12
CA VAL A 23 -20.00 -18.09 13.30
C VAL A 23 -19.34 -16.72 13.42
N ILE A 24 -18.01 -16.62 13.29
CA ILE A 24 -17.30 -15.33 13.34
C ILE A 24 -17.70 -14.45 12.16
N GLY A 25 -17.73 -15.02 10.96
CA GLY A 25 -18.10 -14.35 9.72
C GLY A 25 -19.55 -13.88 9.71
N THR A 26 -20.46 -14.54 10.42
CA THR A 26 -21.84 -14.07 10.59
C THR A 26 -21.95 -13.03 11.71
N ALA A 27 -21.25 -13.23 12.82
CA ALA A 27 -21.19 -12.27 13.93
C ALA A 27 -20.66 -10.90 13.48
N ARG A 28 -19.69 -10.86 12.55
CA ARG A 28 -19.17 -9.61 11.99
C ARG A 28 -20.23 -8.74 11.32
N PHE A 29 -21.33 -9.32 10.82
CA PHE A 29 -22.44 -8.55 10.24
C PHE A 29 -23.33 -7.91 11.30
N ALA A 30 -23.41 -8.51 12.49
CA ALA A 30 -24.19 -7.99 13.60
C ALA A 30 -23.40 -6.95 14.42
N PHE A 31 -22.10 -7.17 14.62
CA PHE A 31 -21.26 -6.36 15.51
C PHE A 31 -20.23 -5.49 14.79
N GLY A 32 -20.18 -5.53 13.45
CA GLY A 32 -19.21 -4.79 12.64
C GLY A 32 -17.82 -5.44 12.56
N LEU A 33 -16.95 -4.82 11.75
CA LEU A 33 -15.58 -5.29 11.51
C LEU A 33 -14.70 -5.18 12.76
N ALA A 34 -14.79 -4.09 13.51
CA ALA A 34 -13.99 -3.85 14.71
C ALA A 34 -14.18 -4.92 15.80
N ALA A 35 -15.37 -5.54 15.87
CA ALA A 35 -15.63 -6.63 16.79
C ALA A 35 -14.89 -7.92 16.39
N ALA A 36 -14.76 -8.17 15.07
CA ALA A 36 -14.14 -9.39 14.54
C ALA A 36 -12.64 -9.25 14.26
N THR A 37 -12.11 -8.03 14.14
CA THR A 37 -10.72 -7.78 13.73
C THR A 37 -10.00 -6.80 14.66
N ASN A 38 -8.67 -6.74 14.54
CA ASN A 38 -7.82 -5.71 15.15
C ASN A 38 -7.36 -4.65 14.14
N MET A 39 -8.10 -4.48 13.05
CA MET A 39 -7.76 -3.50 12.02
C MET A 39 -7.99 -2.08 12.54
N THR A 40 -7.18 -1.13 12.07
CA THR A 40 -7.26 0.30 12.42
C THR A 40 -7.35 1.13 11.14
N ASP A 41 -7.71 2.42 11.24
CA ASP A 41 -7.78 3.28 10.06
C ASP A 41 -6.43 3.45 9.33
N PRO A 42 -5.27 3.48 10.03
CA PRO A 42 -3.96 3.43 9.38
C PRO A 42 -3.61 2.07 8.75
N LEU A 43 -4.11 0.96 9.30
CA LEU A 43 -3.90 -0.43 8.85
C LEU A 43 -5.24 -1.12 8.56
N PRO A 44 -5.93 -0.74 7.48
CA PRO A 44 -7.31 -1.19 7.22
C PRO A 44 -7.38 -2.63 6.71
N TRP A 45 -6.26 -3.22 6.30
CA TRP A 45 -6.18 -4.61 5.84
C TRP A 45 -5.43 -5.47 6.85
N GLY A 46 -6.18 -6.30 7.56
CA GLY A 46 -5.66 -7.25 8.53
C GLY A 46 -5.29 -8.60 7.94
N TRP A 47 -4.86 -9.49 8.83
CA TRP A 47 -4.45 -10.87 8.55
C TRP A 47 -5.47 -11.59 7.68
N TRP A 48 -6.74 -11.58 8.07
CA TRP A 48 -7.77 -12.38 7.40
C TRP A 48 -8.02 -11.96 5.93
N LYS A 49 -7.70 -10.69 5.60
CA LYS A 49 -7.85 -10.10 4.27
C LYS A 49 -6.68 -10.51 3.40
N ILE A 50 -5.47 -10.19 3.87
CA ILE A 50 -4.23 -10.43 3.13
C ILE A 50 -3.98 -11.93 2.98
N PHE A 51 -4.25 -12.73 4.02
CA PHE A 51 -4.11 -14.17 3.97
C PHE A 51 -5.06 -14.83 2.96
N ASN A 52 -6.37 -14.55 3.02
CA ASN A 52 -7.32 -15.22 2.14
C ASN A 52 -7.30 -14.69 0.70
N MET A 53 -7.17 -13.37 0.51
CA MET A 53 -7.26 -12.75 -0.81
C MET A 53 -5.91 -12.72 -1.52
N VAL A 54 -4.86 -12.21 -0.87
CA VAL A 54 -3.58 -11.95 -1.54
C VAL A 54 -2.70 -13.21 -1.52
N ALA A 55 -2.49 -13.81 -0.34
CA ALA A 55 -1.72 -15.05 -0.21
C ALA A 55 -2.50 -16.26 -0.75
N GLY A 56 -3.77 -16.39 -0.43
CA GLY A 56 -4.62 -17.49 -0.86
C GLY A 56 -4.70 -17.61 -2.39
N ALA A 57 -4.90 -16.49 -3.09
CA ALA A 57 -4.87 -16.47 -4.56
C ALA A 57 -3.48 -16.88 -5.10
N ALA A 58 -2.39 -16.39 -4.50
CA ALA A 58 -1.03 -16.75 -4.88
C ALA A 58 -0.70 -18.24 -4.70
N LEU A 59 -1.28 -18.90 -3.68
CA LEU A 59 -1.14 -20.35 -3.48
C LEU A 59 -1.97 -21.17 -4.48
N ALA A 60 -3.08 -20.61 -4.98
CA ALA A 60 -3.98 -21.24 -5.95
C ALA A 60 -3.48 -21.19 -7.41
N THR A 61 -2.38 -20.49 -7.67
CA THR A 61 -1.74 -20.23 -8.98
C THR A 61 -1.39 -21.51 -9.77
N SER A 62 -1.30 -22.66 -9.12
CA SER A 62 -0.93 -23.92 -9.78
C SER A 62 -1.83 -24.35 -10.95
N GLY A 63 -3.12 -23.96 -10.93
CA GLY A 63 -4.12 -24.33 -11.93
C GLY A 63 -3.67 -23.98 -13.35
N PHE A 64 -3.43 -22.69 -13.61
CA PHE A 64 -3.08 -22.24 -14.94
C PHE A 64 -1.64 -22.56 -15.33
N ILE A 65 -0.68 -22.61 -14.40
CA ILE A 65 0.72 -22.90 -14.76
C ILE A 65 0.84 -24.34 -15.23
N VAL A 66 0.20 -25.27 -14.53
CA VAL A 66 0.15 -26.68 -14.96
C VAL A 66 -0.57 -26.78 -16.29
N ALA A 67 -1.67 -26.03 -16.48
CA ALA A 67 -2.34 -25.95 -17.79
C ALA A 67 -1.42 -25.39 -18.89
N ALA A 68 -0.67 -24.33 -18.64
CA ALA A 68 0.29 -23.77 -19.59
C ALA A 68 1.42 -24.77 -19.92
N ILE A 69 1.94 -25.48 -18.92
CA ILE A 69 2.95 -26.53 -19.11
C ILE A 69 2.42 -27.64 -20.03
N ILE A 70 1.15 -28.03 -19.90
CA ILE A 70 0.57 -29.12 -20.68
C ILE A 70 0.12 -28.64 -22.06
N TYR A 71 -0.68 -27.59 -22.14
CA TYR A 71 -1.35 -27.17 -23.37
C TYR A 71 -0.54 -26.19 -24.21
N ILE A 72 0.28 -25.33 -23.59
CA ILE A 72 1.12 -24.37 -24.33
C ILE A 72 2.50 -24.96 -24.60
N LEU A 73 3.17 -25.49 -23.57
CA LEU A 73 4.50 -26.09 -23.71
C LEU A 73 4.46 -27.56 -24.19
N GLN A 74 3.27 -28.14 -24.35
CA GLN A 74 3.07 -29.50 -24.89
C GLN A 74 3.81 -30.59 -24.08
N LEU A 75 3.99 -30.39 -22.77
CA LEU A 75 4.68 -31.34 -21.89
C LEU A 75 3.70 -32.33 -21.24
N GLU A 76 3.30 -33.34 -22.02
CA GLU A 76 2.31 -34.36 -21.62
C GLU A 76 2.69 -35.17 -20.37
N LYS A 77 3.97 -35.24 -20.00
CA LYS A 77 4.42 -35.92 -18.77
C LYS A 77 3.79 -35.36 -17.48
N TYR A 78 3.30 -34.12 -17.50
CA TYR A 78 2.64 -33.46 -16.35
C TYR A 78 1.12 -33.60 -16.34
N ARG A 79 0.51 -34.19 -17.39
CA ARG A 79 -0.93 -34.45 -17.47
C ARG A 79 -1.54 -35.12 -16.23
N PRO A 80 -0.86 -36.05 -15.52
CA PRO A 80 -1.42 -36.66 -14.31
C PRO A 80 -1.74 -35.67 -13.17
N VAL A 81 -1.22 -34.45 -13.21
CA VAL A 81 -1.46 -33.41 -12.17
C VAL A 81 -2.56 -32.43 -12.58
N ALA A 82 -2.97 -32.41 -13.86
CA ALA A 82 -3.90 -31.42 -14.41
C ALA A 82 -5.22 -31.35 -13.64
N ARG A 83 -5.88 -32.51 -13.43
CA ARG A 83 -7.17 -32.56 -12.72
C ARG A 83 -7.06 -32.03 -11.29
N LEU A 84 -5.94 -32.29 -10.62
CA LEU A 84 -5.69 -31.81 -9.27
C LEU A 84 -5.45 -30.30 -9.25
N SER A 85 -4.67 -29.76 -10.19
CA SER A 85 -4.38 -28.32 -10.25
C SER A 85 -5.64 -27.50 -10.54
N VAL A 86 -6.55 -28.00 -11.39
CA VAL A 86 -7.87 -27.38 -11.64
C VAL A 86 -8.68 -27.29 -10.35
N VAL A 87 -8.75 -28.38 -9.57
CA VAL A 87 -9.48 -28.42 -8.30
C VAL A 87 -8.87 -27.46 -7.27
N VAL A 88 -7.54 -27.41 -7.18
CA VAL A 88 -6.84 -26.47 -6.30
C VAL A 88 -7.10 -25.03 -6.72
N GLY A 89 -7.07 -24.73 -8.02
CA GLY A 89 -7.43 -23.42 -8.55
C GLY A 89 -8.88 -23.05 -8.19
N PHE A 90 -9.85 -23.87 -8.59
CA PHE A 90 -11.27 -23.64 -8.34
C PHE A 90 -11.57 -23.37 -6.85
N LEU A 91 -11.01 -24.17 -5.95
CA LEU A 91 -11.24 -24.02 -4.51
C LEU A 91 -10.48 -22.84 -3.91
N GLY A 92 -9.25 -22.56 -4.37
CA GLY A 92 -8.45 -21.46 -3.88
C GLY A 92 -9.07 -20.11 -4.25
N TYR A 93 -9.38 -19.88 -5.53
CA TYR A 93 -10.03 -18.65 -5.97
C TYR A 93 -11.47 -18.54 -5.44
N GLY A 94 -12.20 -19.66 -5.34
CA GLY A 94 -13.51 -19.69 -4.71
C GLY A 94 -13.47 -19.32 -3.22
N ALA A 95 -12.44 -19.75 -2.49
CA ALA A 95 -12.19 -19.36 -1.11
C ALA A 95 -11.88 -17.85 -0.99
N SER A 96 -11.03 -17.31 -1.88
CA SER A 96 -10.72 -15.87 -1.92
C SER A 96 -11.96 -15.01 -2.22
N LEU A 97 -12.79 -15.40 -3.20
CA LEU A 97 -14.06 -14.72 -3.49
C LEU A 97 -15.04 -14.81 -2.33
N SER A 98 -15.12 -15.97 -1.68
CA SER A 98 -15.97 -16.15 -0.51
C SER A 98 -15.52 -15.24 0.62
N ALA A 99 -14.21 -15.17 0.90
CA ALA A 99 -13.63 -14.28 1.91
C ALA A 99 -13.93 -12.80 1.61
N LEU A 100 -13.88 -12.38 0.34
CA LEU A 100 -14.17 -11.00 -0.06
C LEU A 100 -15.57 -10.53 0.39
N LEU A 101 -16.57 -11.42 0.32
CA LEU A 101 -17.93 -11.14 0.80
C LEU A 101 -17.99 -10.87 2.29
N PHE A 102 -17.00 -11.34 3.06
CA PHE A 102 -16.83 -11.11 4.50
C PHE A 102 -15.87 -9.97 4.84
N ASP A 103 -15.13 -9.45 3.86
CA ASP A 103 -14.21 -8.33 4.08
C ASP A 103 -14.89 -6.97 3.87
N ILE A 104 -15.82 -6.89 2.91
CA ILE A 104 -16.46 -5.62 2.56
C ILE A 104 -17.44 -5.17 3.65
N GLY A 105 -17.44 -3.87 3.97
CA GLY A 105 -18.31 -3.28 4.99
C GLY A 105 -19.80 -3.36 4.64
N LEU A 106 -20.14 -3.29 3.35
CA LEU A 106 -21.50 -3.36 2.83
C LEU A 106 -21.68 -4.60 1.92
N PRO A 107 -21.75 -5.81 2.48
CA PRO A 107 -21.80 -7.08 1.72
C PRO A 107 -22.98 -7.18 0.76
N HIS A 108 -24.14 -6.62 1.14
CA HIS A 108 -25.35 -6.62 0.31
C HIS A 108 -25.22 -5.77 -0.96
N ARG A 109 -24.19 -4.90 -1.05
CA ARG A 109 -23.84 -4.14 -2.25
C ARG A 109 -22.73 -4.80 -3.08
N GLY A 110 -22.27 -6.01 -2.71
CA GLY A 110 -21.21 -6.71 -3.45
C GLY A 110 -21.54 -6.96 -4.93
N TRP A 111 -22.82 -7.03 -5.29
CA TRP A 111 -23.26 -7.15 -6.68
C TRP A 111 -22.95 -5.91 -7.53
N HIS A 112 -22.77 -4.72 -6.93
CA HIS A 112 -22.43 -3.49 -7.65
C HIS A 112 -21.18 -3.66 -8.50
N ALA A 113 -20.17 -4.40 -8.04
CA ALA A 113 -18.94 -4.59 -8.80
C ALA A 113 -19.14 -5.28 -10.16
N PHE A 114 -20.24 -6.02 -10.34
CA PHE A 114 -20.58 -6.65 -11.63
C PHE A 114 -21.27 -5.69 -12.61
N PHE A 115 -21.89 -4.60 -12.15
CA PHE A 115 -22.73 -3.75 -13.02
C PHE A 115 -22.38 -2.26 -12.99
N MET A 116 -21.76 -1.77 -11.92
CA MET A 116 -21.30 -0.40 -11.74
C MET A 116 -19.79 -0.35 -11.80
N TRP A 117 -19.28 -0.19 -13.02
CA TRP A 117 -17.87 -0.37 -13.32
C TRP A 117 -17.07 0.88 -13.00
N ASN A 118 -15.88 0.68 -12.42
CA ASN A 118 -14.86 1.71 -12.27
C ASN A 118 -13.53 1.17 -12.82
N PRO A 119 -13.28 1.31 -14.13
CA PRO A 119 -12.10 0.73 -14.77
C PRO A 119 -10.77 1.37 -14.32
N HIS A 120 -10.82 2.51 -13.61
CA HIS A 120 -9.63 3.16 -13.04
C HIS A 120 -9.19 2.56 -11.70
N SER A 121 -9.95 1.61 -11.15
CA SER A 121 -9.63 0.96 -9.87
C SER A 121 -8.97 -0.41 -10.07
N PHE A 122 -7.78 -0.61 -9.51
CA PHE A 122 -7.16 -1.93 -9.44
C PHE A 122 -8.04 -2.98 -8.72
N LEU A 123 -8.84 -2.56 -7.73
CA LEU A 123 -9.77 -3.47 -7.04
C LEU A 123 -10.89 -3.96 -7.95
N PHE A 124 -11.33 -3.13 -8.90
CA PHE A 124 -12.30 -3.53 -9.92
C PHE A 124 -11.71 -4.56 -10.88
N GLU A 125 -10.48 -4.34 -11.37
CA GLU A 125 -9.77 -5.29 -12.22
C GLU A 125 -9.57 -6.63 -11.50
N VAL A 126 -9.03 -6.60 -10.27
CA VAL A 126 -8.81 -7.80 -9.46
C VAL A 126 -10.12 -8.58 -9.25
N PHE A 127 -11.22 -7.89 -8.92
CA PHE A 127 -12.52 -8.52 -8.73
C PHE A 127 -12.99 -9.27 -9.98
N TRP A 128 -12.92 -8.63 -11.16
CA TRP A 128 -13.35 -9.25 -12.41
C TRP A 128 -12.43 -10.39 -12.83
N CYS A 129 -11.12 -10.19 -12.78
CA CYS A 129 -10.18 -11.23 -13.19
C CYS A 129 -10.31 -12.47 -12.30
N VAL A 130 -10.43 -12.31 -10.97
CA VAL A 130 -10.64 -13.43 -10.06
C VAL A 130 -12.01 -14.09 -10.27
N SER A 131 -13.08 -13.32 -10.49
CA SER A 131 -14.44 -13.84 -10.71
C SER A 131 -14.56 -14.63 -12.02
N VAL A 132 -14.04 -14.08 -13.11
CA VAL A 132 -14.05 -14.74 -14.43
C VAL A 132 -13.15 -15.96 -14.41
N TYR A 133 -11.96 -15.86 -13.80
CA TYR A 133 -11.06 -17.01 -13.67
C TYR A 133 -11.67 -18.14 -12.82
N TRP A 134 -12.37 -17.80 -11.73
CA TRP A 134 -13.14 -18.78 -10.97
C TRP A 134 -14.23 -19.44 -11.83
N GLY A 135 -14.90 -18.67 -12.70
CA GLY A 135 -15.82 -19.20 -13.71
C GLY A 135 -15.14 -20.16 -14.71
N VAL A 136 -13.95 -19.82 -15.22
CA VAL A 136 -13.18 -20.67 -16.14
C VAL A 136 -12.75 -21.96 -15.46
N THR A 137 -12.23 -21.90 -14.23
CA THR A 137 -11.86 -23.12 -13.48
C THR A 137 -13.07 -23.98 -13.11
N ALA A 138 -14.24 -23.36 -12.91
CA ALA A 138 -15.49 -24.10 -12.77
C ALA A 138 -15.86 -24.85 -14.06
N LEU A 139 -15.69 -24.23 -15.24
CA LEU A 139 -15.88 -24.87 -16.54
C LEU A 139 -14.87 -26.02 -16.76
N GLU A 140 -13.60 -25.84 -16.39
CA GLU A 140 -12.58 -26.90 -16.42
C GLU A 140 -12.89 -28.08 -15.50
N LEU A 141 -13.66 -27.85 -14.43
CA LEU A 141 -14.12 -28.89 -13.52
C LEU A 141 -15.32 -29.69 -14.10
N VAL A 142 -16.09 -29.12 -15.03
CA VAL A 142 -17.30 -29.75 -15.59
C VAL A 142 -17.01 -31.11 -16.25
N PRO A 143 -15.99 -31.29 -17.10
CA PRO A 143 -15.66 -32.61 -17.66
C PRO A 143 -15.47 -33.68 -16.57
N ILE A 144 -14.69 -33.37 -15.53
CA ILE A 144 -14.40 -34.27 -14.39
C ILE A 144 -15.69 -34.70 -13.68
N VAL A 145 -16.61 -33.76 -13.51
CA VAL A 145 -17.92 -34.02 -12.89
C VAL A 145 -18.82 -34.84 -13.82
N SER A 146 -18.89 -34.49 -15.10
CA SER A 146 -19.75 -35.13 -16.11
C SER A 146 -19.37 -36.58 -16.39
N GLU A 147 -18.08 -36.91 -16.39
CA GLU A 147 -17.57 -38.30 -16.49
C GLU A 147 -18.17 -39.19 -15.41
N ARG A 148 -18.32 -38.66 -14.19
CA ARG A 148 -18.87 -39.40 -13.05
C ARG A 148 -20.37 -39.65 -13.17
N PHE A 149 -21.11 -38.70 -13.75
CA PHE A 149 -22.55 -38.85 -13.99
C PHE A 149 -22.87 -39.68 -15.24
N GLY A 150 -21.86 -40.03 -16.04
CA GLY A 150 -22.03 -40.90 -17.20
C GLY A 150 -22.79 -40.22 -18.34
N ILE A 151 -22.46 -38.96 -18.64
CA ILE A 151 -23.08 -38.16 -19.72
C ILE A 151 -22.07 -37.98 -20.88
N PRO A 152 -21.70 -39.05 -21.62
CA PRO A 152 -20.54 -39.06 -22.50
C PRO A 152 -20.60 -38.04 -23.65
N ARG A 153 -21.80 -37.77 -24.19
CA ARG A 153 -22.00 -36.76 -25.25
C ARG A 153 -21.65 -35.36 -24.76
N PHE A 154 -22.08 -35.02 -23.55
CA PHE A 154 -21.80 -33.72 -22.94
C PHE A 154 -20.33 -33.62 -22.54
N THR A 155 -19.77 -34.69 -21.98
CA THR A 155 -18.34 -34.77 -21.66
C THR A 155 -17.47 -34.54 -22.90
N HIS A 156 -17.80 -35.14 -24.04
CA HIS A 156 -17.06 -34.94 -25.29
C HIS A 156 -17.14 -33.49 -25.77
N LEU A 157 -18.36 -32.93 -25.82
CA LEU A 157 -18.58 -31.53 -26.20
C LEU A 157 -17.75 -30.58 -25.33
N MET A 158 -17.75 -30.79 -24.01
CA MET A 158 -16.96 -29.95 -23.11
C MET A 158 -15.46 -30.06 -23.41
N HIS A 159 -14.91 -31.25 -23.59
CA HIS A 159 -13.49 -31.42 -23.95
C HIS A 159 -13.11 -30.71 -25.26
N GLU A 160 -13.98 -30.71 -26.27
CA GLU A 160 -13.74 -30.03 -27.55
C GLU A 160 -13.69 -28.50 -27.40
N VAL A 161 -14.57 -27.93 -26.55
CA VAL A 161 -14.63 -26.48 -26.36
C VAL A 161 -13.68 -25.96 -25.27
N MET A 162 -12.97 -26.83 -24.54
CA MET A 162 -12.14 -26.42 -23.40
C MET A 162 -10.94 -25.55 -23.78
N LEU A 163 -10.31 -25.78 -24.95
CA LEU A 163 -9.03 -25.14 -25.28
C LEU A 163 -9.09 -23.60 -25.24
N PRO A 164 -10.09 -22.91 -25.86
CA PRO A 164 -10.25 -21.47 -25.71
C PRO A 164 -10.38 -21.00 -24.25
N PHE A 165 -11.11 -21.74 -23.41
CA PHE A 165 -11.28 -21.40 -21.99
C PHE A 165 -9.99 -21.56 -21.20
N VAL A 166 -9.20 -22.61 -21.48
CA VAL A 166 -7.88 -22.81 -20.86
C VAL A 166 -6.94 -21.65 -21.23
N VAL A 167 -6.91 -21.26 -22.50
CA VAL A 167 -6.08 -20.12 -22.96
C VAL A 167 -6.53 -18.83 -22.29
N LEU A 168 -7.84 -18.56 -22.27
CA LEU A 168 -8.41 -17.41 -21.57
C LEU A 168 -8.06 -17.44 -20.07
N GLY A 169 -8.13 -18.61 -19.45
CA GLY A 169 -7.75 -18.82 -18.05
C GLY A 169 -6.28 -18.49 -17.78
N VAL A 170 -5.36 -18.91 -18.66
CA VAL A 170 -3.93 -18.58 -18.54
C VAL A 170 -3.69 -17.07 -18.68
N THR A 171 -4.36 -16.40 -19.62
CA THR A 171 -4.26 -14.95 -19.82
C THR A 171 -4.79 -14.19 -18.61
N LEU A 172 -6.03 -14.46 -18.20
CA LEU A 172 -6.67 -13.82 -17.05
C LEU A 172 -5.92 -14.09 -15.75
N SER A 173 -5.33 -15.29 -15.62
CA SER A 173 -4.57 -15.62 -14.43
C SER A 173 -3.25 -14.87 -14.31
N SER A 174 -2.62 -14.54 -15.44
CA SER A 174 -1.43 -13.69 -15.45
C SER A 174 -1.78 -12.26 -15.04
N MET A 175 -2.90 -11.73 -15.56
CA MET A 175 -3.36 -10.37 -15.29
C MET A 175 -3.69 -10.13 -13.81
N HIS A 176 -4.42 -11.05 -13.16
CA HIS A 176 -4.83 -10.75 -11.78
C HIS A 176 -3.65 -10.72 -10.81
N HIS A 177 -2.63 -11.58 -10.97
CA HIS A 177 -1.46 -11.57 -10.07
C HIS A 177 -0.63 -10.30 -10.24
N SER A 178 -0.48 -9.80 -11.47
CA SER A 178 0.12 -8.49 -11.69
C SER A 178 -0.73 -7.37 -11.11
N SER A 179 -2.05 -7.37 -11.33
CA SER A 179 -2.95 -6.33 -10.81
C SER A 179 -3.07 -6.33 -9.27
N LEU A 180 -3.00 -7.51 -8.64
CA LEU A 180 -2.90 -7.67 -7.19
C LEU A 180 -1.61 -7.03 -6.65
N GLY A 181 -0.51 -7.11 -7.41
CA GLY A 181 0.71 -6.36 -7.12
C GLY A 181 0.52 -4.86 -7.32
N SER A 182 -0.12 -4.44 -8.41
CA SER A 182 -0.41 -3.03 -8.72
C SER A 182 -1.22 -2.31 -7.64
N LEU A 183 -2.04 -3.03 -6.87
CA LEU A 183 -2.74 -2.47 -5.70
C LEU A 183 -1.80 -1.73 -4.75
N PHE A 184 -0.56 -2.23 -4.59
CA PHE A 184 0.43 -1.66 -3.67
C PHE A 184 1.27 -0.54 -4.28
N LEU A 185 1.08 -0.23 -5.58
CA LEU A 185 1.66 0.97 -6.20
C LEU A 185 0.95 2.24 -5.73
N ALA A 186 -0.27 2.13 -5.20
CA ALA A 186 -1.05 3.25 -4.69
C ALA A 186 -0.52 3.84 -3.37
N SER A 187 0.54 3.27 -2.80
CA SER A 187 1.06 3.62 -1.46
C SER A 187 2.58 3.85 -1.44
N PRO A 188 3.13 4.71 -2.33
CA PRO A 188 4.57 4.88 -2.51
C PRO A 188 5.30 5.37 -1.26
N THR A 189 4.66 6.23 -0.47
CA THR A 189 5.26 6.83 0.73
C THR A 189 4.96 6.05 2.01
N ARG A 190 4.06 5.06 1.94
CA ARG A 190 3.63 4.29 3.12
C ARG A 190 4.23 2.91 3.22
N LEU A 191 4.49 2.26 2.08
CA LEU A 191 5.10 0.94 2.04
C LEU A 191 6.62 1.07 2.17
N HIS A 192 7.21 0.29 3.06
CA HIS A 192 8.65 0.37 3.32
C HIS A 192 9.50 0.03 2.07
N PRO A 193 10.63 0.73 1.82
CA PRO A 193 11.43 0.61 0.58
C PRO A 193 11.93 -0.79 0.23
N LEU A 194 12.11 -1.67 1.22
CA LEU A 194 12.48 -3.09 1.01
C LEU A 194 11.44 -3.86 0.19
N TRP A 195 10.17 -3.45 0.25
CA TRP A 195 9.05 -4.07 -0.46
C TRP A 195 8.43 -3.15 -1.52
N TYR A 196 8.62 -1.84 -1.42
CA TYR A 196 8.10 -0.89 -2.40
C TYR A 196 9.00 -0.78 -3.65
N THR A 197 8.43 -1.04 -4.83
CA THR A 197 9.03 -0.75 -6.14
C THR A 197 7.95 -0.63 -7.20
N LEU A 198 8.24 0.08 -8.29
CA LEU A 198 7.39 0.05 -9.49
C LEU A 198 7.31 -1.35 -10.11
N TRP A 199 8.19 -2.27 -9.72
CA TRP A 199 8.25 -3.65 -10.22
C TRP A 199 7.46 -4.65 -9.37
N ILE A 200 6.65 -4.20 -8.40
CA ILE A 200 5.78 -5.09 -7.61
C ILE A 200 4.88 -5.96 -8.51
N PRO A 201 4.25 -5.45 -9.60
CA PRO A 201 3.39 -6.27 -10.46
C PRO A 201 4.09 -7.51 -11.06
N PRO A 202 5.22 -7.38 -11.78
CA PRO A 202 5.95 -8.56 -12.28
C PRO A 202 6.51 -9.43 -11.15
N GLU A 203 6.99 -8.85 -10.04
CA GLU A 203 7.45 -9.62 -8.89
C GLU A 203 6.34 -10.50 -8.29
N PHE A 204 5.12 -9.96 -8.17
CA PHE A 204 3.96 -10.70 -7.68
C PHE A 204 3.61 -11.87 -8.58
N LEU A 205 3.61 -11.66 -9.90
CA LEU A 205 3.35 -12.73 -10.87
C LEU A 205 4.40 -13.85 -10.80
N ILE A 206 5.68 -13.51 -10.88
CA ILE A 206 6.77 -14.51 -10.93
C ILE A 206 6.84 -15.30 -9.61
N SER A 207 6.71 -14.61 -8.47
CA SER A 207 6.70 -15.26 -7.15
C SER A 207 5.48 -16.16 -6.95
N ALA A 208 4.28 -15.74 -7.42
CA ALA A 208 3.09 -16.58 -7.41
C ALA A 208 3.29 -17.82 -8.28
N MET A 209 3.96 -17.68 -9.43
CA MET A 209 4.22 -18.82 -10.32
C MET A 209 5.14 -19.86 -9.69
N GLY A 210 6.28 -19.41 -9.16
CA GLY A 210 7.23 -20.28 -8.45
C GLY A 210 6.59 -20.93 -7.23
N GLY A 211 5.99 -20.14 -6.35
CA GLY A 211 5.35 -20.61 -5.12
C GLY A 211 4.13 -21.51 -5.36
N GLY A 212 3.33 -21.24 -6.40
CA GLY A 212 2.18 -22.06 -6.80
C GLY A 212 2.58 -23.47 -7.25
N LEU A 213 3.67 -23.59 -8.03
CA LEU A 213 4.24 -24.90 -8.39
C LEU A 213 4.75 -25.69 -7.17
N SER A 214 5.36 -25.01 -6.22
CA SER A 214 5.74 -25.65 -4.95
C SER A 214 4.51 -26.09 -4.15
N THR A 215 3.45 -25.28 -4.15
CA THR A 215 2.20 -25.58 -3.45
C THR A 215 1.50 -26.82 -4.00
N ILE A 216 1.43 -27.00 -5.33
CA ILE A 216 0.82 -28.22 -5.89
C ILE A 216 1.64 -29.48 -5.59
N VAL A 217 2.98 -29.38 -5.57
CA VAL A 217 3.85 -30.49 -5.16
C VAL A 217 3.61 -30.82 -3.68
N LEU A 218 3.49 -29.82 -2.81
CA LEU A 218 3.14 -30.01 -1.40
C LEU A 218 1.79 -30.71 -1.23
N ILE A 219 0.76 -30.27 -1.96
CA ILE A 219 -0.57 -30.90 -1.94
C ILE A 219 -0.49 -32.36 -2.41
N LEU A 220 0.27 -32.65 -3.47
CA LEU A 220 0.50 -34.02 -3.93
C LEU A 220 1.19 -34.87 -2.87
N LEU A 221 2.18 -34.34 -2.15
CA LEU A 221 2.85 -35.05 -1.05
C LEU A 221 1.86 -35.38 0.09
N VAL A 222 1.03 -34.42 0.47
CA VAL A 222 -0.01 -34.58 1.50
C VAL A 222 -1.04 -35.62 1.07
N VAL A 223 -1.60 -35.50 -0.14
CA VAL A 223 -2.64 -36.39 -0.65
C VAL A 223 -2.13 -37.82 -0.84
N THR A 224 -0.96 -38.00 -1.44
CA THR A 224 -0.37 -39.34 -1.60
C THR A 224 -0.09 -40.00 -0.25
N TRP A 225 0.31 -39.22 0.76
CA TRP A 225 0.50 -39.71 2.13
C TRP A 225 -0.83 -40.06 2.82
N LEU A 226 -1.85 -39.20 2.72
CA LEU A 226 -3.17 -39.40 3.34
C LEU A 226 -3.88 -40.63 2.78
N PHE A 227 -3.84 -40.81 1.45
CA PHE A 227 -4.55 -41.90 0.76
C PHE A 227 -3.66 -43.13 0.50
N GLY A 228 -2.39 -43.12 0.91
CA GLY A 228 -1.47 -44.25 0.74
C GLY A 228 -1.17 -44.59 -0.72
N LYS A 229 -1.22 -43.60 -1.63
CA LYS A 229 -0.93 -43.78 -3.05
C LYS A 229 0.56 -43.69 -3.34
N LYS A 230 1.02 -44.34 -4.42
CA LYS A 230 2.41 -44.24 -4.88
C LYS A 230 2.72 -42.81 -5.33
N ARG A 231 3.91 -42.32 -4.98
CA ARG A 231 4.40 -40.99 -5.37
C ARG A 231 5.07 -41.07 -6.74
N ASN A 232 4.65 -40.21 -7.66
CA ASN A 232 5.38 -40.01 -8.92
C ASN A 232 6.48 -38.97 -8.69
N TYR A 233 7.64 -39.44 -8.22
CA TYR A 233 8.78 -38.57 -7.92
C TYR A 233 9.34 -37.87 -9.16
N GLU A 234 9.18 -38.43 -10.35
CA GLU A 234 9.66 -37.80 -11.58
C GLU A 234 8.87 -36.52 -11.88
N VAL A 235 7.54 -36.60 -11.82
CA VAL A 235 6.64 -35.45 -12.01
C VAL A 235 6.86 -34.42 -10.90
N MET A 236 6.88 -34.83 -9.63
CA MET A 236 7.09 -33.94 -8.49
C MET A 236 8.46 -33.23 -8.56
N SER A 237 9.53 -33.96 -8.86
CA SER A 237 10.88 -33.43 -9.03
C SER A 237 10.95 -32.45 -10.20
N GLY A 238 10.26 -32.74 -11.30
CA GLY A 238 10.19 -31.86 -12.47
C GLY A 238 9.50 -30.53 -12.16
N LEU A 239 8.36 -30.57 -11.46
CA LEU A 239 7.64 -29.36 -11.04
C LEU A 239 8.44 -28.55 -10.01
N ALA A 240 9.12 -29.22 -9.07
CA ALA A 240 10.00 -28.57 -8.10
C ALA A 240 11.18 -27.85 -8.79
N MET A 241 11.76 -28.43 -9.85
CA MET A 241 12.78 -27.74 -10.64
C MET A 241 12.22 -26.51 -11.36
N ALA A 242 11.05 -26.62 -11.99
CA ALA A 242 10.41 -25.48 -12.64
C ALA A 242 10.11 -24.35 -11.63
N SER A 243 9.67 -24.72 -10.42
CA SER A 243 9.50 -23.81 -9.29
C SER A 243 10.81 -23.08 -8.95
N ALA A 244 11.94 -23.79 -8.82
CA ALA A 244 13.24 -23.17 -8.55
C ALA A 244 13.74 -22.24 -9.65
N VAL A 245 13.48 -22.55 -10.92
CA VAL A 245 13.83 -21.65 -12.03
C VAL A 245 13.06 -20.33 -11.91
N LEU A 246 11.74 -20.40 -11.67
CA LEU A 246 10.90 -19.21 -11.51
C LEU A 246 11.27 -18.38 -10.28
N LEU A 247 11.54 -19.05 -9.15
CA LEU A 247 12.02 -18.37 -7.93
C LEU A 247 13.41 -17.76 -8.13
N GLY A 248 14.27 -18.40 -8.93
CA GLY A 248 15.56 -17.83 -9.35
C GLY A 248 15.38 -16.55 -10.14
N ILE A 249 14.46 -16.54 -11.11
CA ILE A 249 14.11 -15.33 -11.88
C ILE A 249 13.59 -14.24 -10.92
N PHE A 250 12.72 -14.58 -9.97
CA PHE A 250 12.23 -13.63 -8.96
C PHE A 250 13.37 -12.99 -8.15
N VAL A 251 14.31 -13.78 -7.63
CA VAL A 251 15.47 -13.25 -6.89
C VAL A 251 16.36 -12.38 -7.78
N THR A 252 16.54 -12.76 -9.05
CA THR A 252 17.31 -11.94 -10.01
C THR A 252 16.63 -10.60 -10.27
N VAL A 253 15.32 -10.58 -10.51
CA VAL A 253 14.55 -9.34 -10.70
C VAL A 253 14.66 -8.45 -9.46
N LYS A 254 14.51 -9.02 -8.26
CA LYS A 254 14.60 -8.30 -6.98
C LYS A 254 16.01 -7.76 -6.72
N ALA A 255 17.05 -8.50 -7.09
CA ALA A 255 18.44 -8.03 -6.98
C ALA A 255 18.75 -6.88 -7.96
N ILE A 256 18.17 -6.92 -9.17
CA ILE A 256 18.27 -5.82 -10.14
C ILE A 256 17.57 -4.58 -9.58
N ASP A 257 16.34 -4.73 -9.08
CA ASP A 257 15.59 -3.65 -8.41
C ASP A 257 16.42 -2.99 -7.29
N PHE A 258 17.01 -3.81 -6.41
CA PHE A 258 17.80 -3.31 -5.28
C PHE A 258 19.06 -2.57 -5.73
N THR A 259 19.69 -3.03 -6.81
CA THR A 259 20.87 -2.38 -7.36
C THR A 259 20.52 -1.06 -8.03
N TRP A 260 19.43 -1.03 -8.80
CA TRP A 260 19.04 0.15 -9.57
C TRP A 260 18.55 1.29 -8.67
N PHE A 261 17.79 0.97 -7.63
CA PHE A 261 17.25 1.95 -6.68
C PHE A 261 18.08 2.12 -5.41
N GLY A 262 19.31 1.57 -5.36
CA GLY A 262 20.23 1.77 -4.23
C GLY A 262 19.76 1.20 -2.88
N LYS A 263 18.93 0.15 -2.89
CA LYS A 263 18.27 -0.39 -1.68
C LYS A 263 19.15 -1.30 -0.84
N TRP A 264 20.35 -1.65 -1.32
CA TRP A 264 21.28 -2.54 -0.60
C TRP A 264 21.66 -2.02 0.79
N ASN A 265 21.58 -0.70 1.02
CA ASN A 265 21.86 -0.11 2.33
C ASN A 265 20.89 -0.58 3.42
N PHE A 266 19.63 -0.85 3.08
CA PHE A 266 18.65 -1.39 4.03
C PHE A 266 18.93 -2.85 4.42
N VAL A 267 19.77 -3.57 3.69
CA VAL A 267 20.00 -5.01 3.88
C VAL A 267 21.39 -5.30 4.43
N PHE A 268 22.41 -4.59 3.92
CA PHE A 268 23.81 -4.81 4.24
C PHE A 268 24.53 -3.55 4.74
N GLY A 269 23.88 -2.39 4.69
CA GLY A 269 24.46 -1.11 5.03
C GLY A 269 24.24 -0.70 6.49
N PRO A 270 24.50 0.57 6.82
CA PRO A 270 24.29 1.11 8.16
C PRO A 270 22.81 1.24 8.55
N ASP A 271 21.89 1.26 7.57
CA ASP A 271 20.45 1.47 7.75
C ASP A 271 19.67 0.18 8.05
N ILE A 272 20.33 -0.84 8.63
CA ILE A 272 19.70 -2.10 9.00
C ILE A 272 18.72 -1.87 10.15
N THR A 273 17.50 -2.37 9.96
CA THR A 273 16.38 -2.23 10.91
C THR A 273 15.73 -3.60 11.13
N TRP A 274 14.68 -3.67 11.95
CA TRP A 274 14.03 -4.96 12.22
C TRP A 274 13.36 -5.53 10.95
N GLU A 275 12.90 -4.64 10.07
CA GLU A 275 12.34 -4.91 8.74
C GLU A 275 13.35 -5.68 7.86
N SER A 276 14.63 -5.38 7.98
CA SER A 276 15.71 -6.07 7.26
C SER A 276 15.83 -7.55 7.64
N TYR A 277 15.62 -7.89 8.92
CA TYR A 277 15.64 -9.28 9.37
C TYR A 277 14.40 -10.04 8.89
N VAL A 278 13.23 -9.40 8.93
CA VAL A 278 11.98 -9.97 8.39
C VAL A 278 12.15 -10.28 6.91
N PHE A 279 12.67 -9.33 6.14
CA PHE A 279 13.01 -9.50 4.74
C PHE A 279 13.96 -10.68 4.48
N TRP A 280 15.01 -10.85 5.29
CA TRP A 280 15.94 -11.97 5.14
C TRP A 280 15.28 -13.32 5.38
N VAL A 281 14.41 -13.42 6.38
CA VAL A 281 13.65 -14.63 6.65
C VAL A 281 12.68 -14.92 5.51
N GLU A 282 11.96 -13.90 5.05
CA GLU A 282 11.02 -13.97 3.93
C GLU A 282 11.72 -14.52 2.67
N ILE A 283 12.77 -13.85 2.19
CA ILE A 283 13.45 -14.20 0.93
C ILE A 283 14.11 -15.58 1.02
N SER A 284 14.60 -15.95 2.21
CA SER A 284 15.22 -17.25 2.46
C SER A 284 14.20 -18.39 2.34
N LEU A 285 13.04 -18.22 2.97
CA LEU A 285 11.97 -19.21 2.93
C LEU A 285 11.33 -19.27 1.53
N GLN A 286 11.04 -18.12 0.94
CA GLN A 286 10.32 -18.03 -0.33
C GLN A 286 11.14 -18.55 -1.50
N ALA A 287 12.45 -18.25 -1.53
CA ALA A 287 13.28 -18.49 -2.70
C ALA A 287 14.60 -19.22 -2.40
N LEU A 288 15.44 -18.75 -1.48
CA LEU A 288 16.81 -19.28 -1.35
C LEU A 288 16.85 -20.76 -0.95
N ILE A 289 16.09 -21.15 0.07
CA ILE A 289 15.99 -22.55 0.53
C ILE A 289 15.38 -23.45 -0.56
N PRO A 290 14.22 -23.12 -1.17
CA PRO A 290 13.68 -23.88 -2.29
C PRO A 290 14.67 -24.03 -3.45
N ILE A 291 15.34 -22.95 -3.86
CA ILE A 291 16.31 -22.98 -4.96
C ILE A 291 17.48 -23.92 -4.62
N ALA A 292 18.06 -23.80 -3.42
CA ALA A 292 19.17 -24.63 -2.99
C ALA A 292 18.81 -26.13 -2.97
N ILE A 293 17.62 -26.46 -2.45
CA ILE A 293 17.15 -27.85 -2.36
C ILE A 293 16.79 -28.40 -3.75
N PHE A 294 16.03 -27.65 -4.54
CA PHE A 294 15.48 -28.15 -5.78
C PHE A 294 16.48 -28.17 -6.92
N SER A 295 17.52 -27.33 -6.88
CA SER A 295 18.58 -27.34 -7.90
C SER A 295 19.44 -28.60 -7.82
N VAL A 296 19.58 -29.19 -6.64
CA VAL A 296 20.41 -30.38 -6.40
C VAL A 296 19.57 -31.66 -6.64
N PRO A 297 19.91 -32.51 -7.64
CA PRO A 297 19.15 -33.73 -7.94
C PRO A 297 18.97 -34.69 -6.76
N ALA A 298 19.99 -34.82 -5.90
CA ALA A 298 19.94 -35.69 -4.73
C ALA A 298 18.84 -35.29 -3.75
N PHE A 299 18.68 -33.99 -3.48
CA PHE A 299 17.67 -33.49 -2.54
C PHE A 299 16.29 -33.41 -3.18
N ARG A 300 16.17 -32.92 -4.42
CA ARG A 300 14.88 -32.81 -5.10
C ARG A 300 14.21 -34.16 -5.40
N ARG A 301 15.00 -35.25 -5.52
CA ARG A 301 14.46 -36.61 -5.69
C ARG A 301 14.18 -37.32 -4.36
N SER A 302 14.55 -36.72 -3.24
CA SER A 302 14.29 -37.25 -1.90
C SER A 302 12.94 -36.77 -1.36
N ALA A 303 12.28 -37.60 -0.56
CA ALA A 303 11.03 -37.20 0.10
C ALA A 303 11.26 -36.02 1.06
N ALA A 304 12.34 -36.04 1.85
CA ALA A 304 12.65 -35.00 2.81
C ALA A 304 12.92 -33.65 2.12
N GLY A 305 13.71 -33.63 1.05
CA GLY A 305 13.98 -32.42 0.28
C GLY A 305 12.71 -31.83 -0.33
N LEU A 306 11.83 -32.65 -0.91
CA LEU A 306 10.56 -32.16 -1.43
C LEU A 306 9.66 -31.57 -0.32
N TRP A 307 9.55 -32.20 0.85
CA TRP A 307 8.77 -31.66 1.97
C TRP A 307 9.34 -30.33 2.47
N VAL A 308 10.65 -30.25 2.71
CA VAL A 308 11.29 -29.03 3.24
C VAL A 308 11.22 -27.90 2.23
N GLY A 309 11.64 -28.13 0.98
CA GLY A 309 11.66 -27.09 -0.05
C GLY A 309 10.28 -26.54 -0.37
N THR A 310 9.27 -27.41 -0.50
CA THR A 310 7.91 -26.94 -0.84
C THR A 310 7.22 -26.27 0.34
N SER A 311 7.47 -26.71 1.58
CA SER A 311 6.94 -26.04 2.77
C SER A 311 7.59 -24.68 2.98
N ALA A 312 8.91 -24.56 2.74
CA ALA A 312 9.61 -23.28 2.80
C ALA A 312 9.02 -22.30 1.77
N ALA A 313 8.89 -22.70 0.51
CA ALA A 313 8.30 -21.86 -0.55
C ALA A 313 6.85 -21.45 -0.22
N PHE A 314 6.05 -22.36 0.33
CA PHE A 314 4.67 -22.08 0.76
C PHE A 314 4.64 -21.01 1.86
N VAL A 315 5.42 -21.18 2.93
CA VAL A 315 5.45 -20.25 4.06
C VAL A 315 6.03 -18.90 3.63
N GLY A 316 7.12 -18.91 2.86
CA GLY A 316 7.75 -17.69 2.37
C GLY A 316 6.87 -16.91 1.40
N LEU A 317 6.08 -17.58 0.55
CA LEU A 317 5.11 -16.87 -0.30
C LEU A 317 4.02 -16.19 0.53
N VAL A 318 3.50 -16.86 1.56
CA VAL A 318 2.51 -16.27 2.48
C VAL A 318 3.12 -15.08 3.23
N MET A 319 4.34 -15.24 3.74
CA MET A 319 5.08 -14.20 4.44
C MET A 319 5.29 -12.98 3.54
N HIS A 320 5.76 -13.17 2.30
CA HIS A 320 5.92 -12.07 1.33
C HIS A 320 4.63 -11.28 1.09
N ARG A 321 3.46 -11.95 1.05
CA ARG A 321 2.17 -11.24 0.91
C ARG A 321 1.77 -10.49 2.17
N LEU A 322 2.07 -11.03 3.34
CA LEU A 322 1.83 -10.36 4.62
C LEU A 322 2.77 -9.17 4.82
N ASP A 323 4.02 -9.29 4.36
CA ASP A 323 5.01 -8.24 4.51
C ASP A 323 4.66 -7.04 3.62
N VAL A 324 4.36 -7.28 2.35
CA VAL A 324 3.88 -6.24 1.43
C VAL A 324 2.50 -5.70 1.84
N GLY A 325 1.64 -6.53 2.43
CA GLY A 325 0.25 -6.17 2.73
C GLY A 325 -0.01 -5.55 4.10
N ILE A 326 0.90 -5.76 5.07
CA ILE A 326 0.71 -5.40 6.49
C ILE A 326 2.01 -4.88 7.09
N VAL A 327 3.05 -5.72 7.16
CA VAL A 327 4.25 -5.44 7.97
C VAL A 327 5.00 -4.22 7.45
N GLY A 328 5.08 -4.07 6.12
CA GLY A 328 5.73 -2.94 5.46
C GLY A 328 5.06 -1.59 5.71
N TYR A 329 3.89 -1.55 6.37
CA TYR A 329 3.19 -0.32 6.76
C TYR A 329 3.38 0.05 8.23
N PHE A 330 3.98 -0.78 9.09
CA PHE A 330 4.03 -0.52 10.53
C PHE A 330 4.69 0.82 10.88
N ARG A 331 5.79 1.15 10.18
CA ARG A 331 6.48 2.43 10.36
C ARG A 331 5.60 3.62 9.96
N SER A 332 4.93 3.56 8.81
CA SER A 332 4.07 4.67 8.34
C SER A 332 2.72 4.74 9.05
N ALA A 333 2.30 3.65 9.69
CA ALA A 333 1.11 3.59 10.53
C ALA A 333 1.39 3.93 11.99
N GLU A 334 2.66 4.11 12.37
CA GLU A 334 3.15 4.31 13.75
C GLU A 334 2.53 3.32 14.75
N SER A 335 2.18 2.13 14.27
CA SER A 335 1.44 1.13 15.05
C SER A 335 1.76 -0.27 14.55
N VAL A 336 1.84 -1.19 15.51
CA VAL A 336 2.01 -2.61 15.23
C VAL A 336 0.64 -3.27 15.21
N TYR A 337 0.33 -3.93 14.11
CA TYR A 337 -0.89 -4.73 14.01
C TYR A 337 -0.64 -6.15 14.50
N ILE A 338 -1.44 -6.57 15.48
CA ILE A 338 -1.48 -7.96 15.96
C ILE A 338 -2.88 -8.52 15.66
N PRO A 339 -3.01 -9.56 14.83
CA PRO A 339 -4.30 -10.14 14.49
C PRO A 339 -5.04 -10.70 15.71
N LYS A 340 -6.36 -10.45 15.78
CA LYS A 340 -7.21 -11.13 16.77
C LYS A 340 -7.28 -12.63 16.47
N LEU A 341 -7.56 -13.42 17.51
CA LEU A 341 -7.79 -14.87 17.35
C LEU A 341 -8.96 -15.15 16.38
N SER A 342 -9.98 -14.29 16.37
CA SER A 342 -11.11 -14.38 15.43
C SER A 342 -10.68 -14.27 13.97
N GLU A 343 -9.68 -13.44 13.65
CA GLU A 343 -9.15 -13.29 12.30
C GLU A 343 -8.41 -14.54 11.83
N PHE A 344 -7.61 -15.14 12.72
CA PHE A 344 -6.95 -16.41 12.44
C PHE A 344 -7.96 -17.54 12.22
N ILE A 345 -8.96 -17.65 13.11
CA ILE A 345 -9.98 -18.71 13.00
C ILE A 345 -10.79 -18.53 11.71
N PHE A 346 -11.19 -17.29 11.40
CA PHE A 346 -11.91 -17.00 10.16
C PHE A 346 -11.06 -17.31 8.92
N GLY A 347 -9.82 -16.79 8.87
CA GLY A 347 -8.89 -17.01 7.77
C GLY A 347 -8.62 -18.49 7.51
N MET A 348 -8.20 -19.21 8.55
CA MET A 348 -7.94 -20.64 8.45
C MET A 348 -9.21 -21.46 8.21
N GLY A 349 -10.35 -21.04 8.76
CA GLY A 349 -11.61 -21.76 8.63
C GLY A 349 -12.19 -21.72 7.21
N ILE A 350 -11.98 -20.64 6.45
CA ILE A 350 -12.31 -20.62 5.01
C ILE A 350 -11.46 -21.65 4.25
N VAL A 351 -10.15 -21.68 4.49
CA VAL A 351 -9.26 -22.69 3.89
C VAL A 351 -9.67 -24.11 4.33
N CYS A 352 -10.12 -24.29 5.58
CA CYS A 352 -10.62 -25.58 6.06
C CYS A 352 -11.93 -25.99 5.38
N ALA A 353 -12.85 -25.04 5.13
CA ALA A 353 -14.07 -25.29 4.37
C ALA A 353 -13.74 -25.73 2.94
N ALA A 354 -12.80 -25.04 2.27
CA ALA A 354 -12.28 -25.47 0.97
C ALA A 354 -11.64 -26.86 1.06
N GLY A 355 -10.89 -27.16 2.12
CA GLY A 355 -10.30 -28.48 2.40
C GLY A 355 -11.33 -29.60 2.56
N LEU A 356 -12.50 -29.33 3.15
CA LEU A 356 -13.61 -30.30 3.21
C LEU A 356 -14.16 -30.60 1.83
N VAL A 357 -14.38 -29.57 1.02
CA VAL A 357 -14.83 -29.73 -0.37
C VAL A 357 -13.77 -30.47 -1.18
N PHE A 358 -12.49 -30.16 -0.99
CA PHE A 358 -11.37 -30.85 -1.62
C PHE A 358 -11.35 -32.35 -1.31
N LEU A 359 -11.45 -32.73 -0.03
CA LEU A 359 -11.51 -34.14 0.37
C LEU A 359 -12.74 -34.84 -0.21
N PHE A 360 -13.89 -34.16 -0.21
CA PHE A 360 -15.10 -34.65 -0.86
C PHE A 360 -14.87 -34.91 -2.35
N LEU A 361 -14.27 -33.96 -3.06
CA LEU A 361 -14.01 -34.08 -4.49
C LEU A 361 -13.06 -35.25 -4.78
N ILE A 362 -11.96 -35.39 -4.04
CA ILE A 362 -10.99 -36.47 -4.24
C ILE A 362 -11.59 -37.86 -3.98
N GLU A 363 -12.46 -38.00 -2.97
CA GLU A 363 -13.06 -39.28 -2.62
C GLU A 363 -14.13 -39.74 -3.62
N HIS A 364 -14.78 -38.81 -4.33
CA HIS A 364 -15.97 -39.09 -5.14
C HIS A 364 -15.76 -38.93 -6.65
N PHE A 365 -14.75 -38.16 -7.06
CA PHE A 365 -14.45 -37.90 -8.47
C PHE A 365 -13.08 -38.46 -8.86
N TYR A 366 -12.91 -38.70 -10.17
CA TYR A 366 -11.72 -39.28 -10.77
C TYR A 366 -10.61 -38.21 -10.90
N ILE A 367 -10.10 -37.71 -9.77
CA ILE A 367 -9.09 -36.64 -9.73
C ILE A 367 -7.67 -37.20 -9.68
N LEU A 368 -7.46 -38.25 -8.90
CA LEU A 368 -6.14 -38.88 -8.71
C LEU A 368 -5.91 -40.10 -9.62
N GLU A 369 -6.96 -40.60 -10.27
CA GLU A 369 -6.95 -41.76 -11.16
C GLU A 369 -7.80 -41.41 -12.37
N GLU A 370 -7.28 -41.62 -13.58
CA GLU A 370 -8.11 -41.60 -14.78
C GLU A 370 -9.06 -42.81 -14.75
N PRO A 371 -10.34 -42.66 -15.12
CA PRO A 371 -11.27 -43.78 -15.09
C PRO A 371 -10.83 -44.88 -16.06
N GLU A 372 -10.71 -46.12 -15.58
CA GLU A 372 -10.68 -47.29 -16.47
C GLU A 372 -11.92 -47.23 -17.37
N HIS A 373 -11.69 -47.23 -18.70
CA HIS A 373 -12.75 -47.16 -19.70
C HIS A 373 -13.90 -48.13 -19.37
N GLY A 374 -15.09 -47.57 -19.12
CA GLY A 374 -16.35 -48.34 -19.06
C GLY A 374 -16.91 -48.71 -17.68
N LYS A 375 -16.29 -48.33 -16.55
CA LYS A 375 -16.84 -48.63 -15.19
C LYS A 375 -17.10 -47.38 -14.34
N ALA A 376 -17.83 -46.41 -14.86
CA ALA A 376 -18.30 -45.28 -14.05
C ALA A 376 -19.41 -45.75 -13.07
N ARG A 377 -19.13 -45.76 -11.77
CA ARG A 377 -20.14 -46.06 -10.72
C ARG A 377 -21.16 -44.92 -10.66
N LYS A 378 -22.43 -45.22 -10.98
CA LYS A 378 -23.54 -44.25 -10.92
C LYS A 378 -23.74 -43.74 -9.48
N PHE A 379 -23.78 -42.41 -9.33
CA PHE A 379 -23.95 -41.72 -8.05
C PHE A 379 -25.45 -41.53 -7.74
N SER A 380 -25.91 -41.87 -6.52
CA SER A 380 -27.31 -41.63 -6.12
C SER A 380 -27.47 -40.38 -5.24
N LEU A 381 -28.57 -39.65 -5.41
CA LEU A 381 -28.91 -38.47 -4.60
C LEU A 381 -29.05 -38.80 -3.10
N ALA A 382 -29.36 -40.06 -2.78
CA ALA A 382 -29.43 -40.58 -1.42
C ALA A 382 -28.04 -40.77 -0.77
N GLU A 383 -27.05 -41.23 -1.54
CA GLU A 383 -25.64 -41.27 -1.09
C GLU A 383 -25.12 -39.84 -0.86
N ALA A 384 -25.46 -38.88 -1.74
CA ALA A 384 -25.10 -37.47 -1.57
C ALA A 384 -25.60 -36.86 -0.25
N LYS A 385 -26.89 -37.06 0.06
CA LYS A 385 -27.50 -36.58 1.31
C LYS A 385 -26.94 -37.28 2.55
N LYS A 386 -26.69 -38.59 2.51
CA LYS A 386 -26.14 -39.34 3.65
C LYS A 386 -24.70 -38.94 3.97
N LEU A 387 -23.96 -38.50 2.95
CA LEU A 387 -22.56 -38.11 3.04
C LEU A 387 -22.35 -36.67 3.55
N PHE A 388 -23.18 -35.71 3.09
CA PHE A 388 -23.11 -34.31 3.58
C PHE A 388 -23.56 -34.16 5.03
N LEU A 389 -24.33 -35.11 5.54
CA LEU A 389 -25.07 -34.93 6.80
C LEU A 389 -24.63 -35.91 7.89
N GLY A 390 -24.20 -37.13 7.59
CA GLY A 390 -23.68 -38.09 8.58
C GLY A 390 -24.60 -38.36 9.80
N PRO A 391 -24.17 -39.16 10.80
CA PRO A 391 -24.92 -39.35 12.05
C PRO A 391 -24.80 -38.07 12.89
N ARG A 392 -25.95 -37.43 13.14
CA ARG A 392 -26.15 -35.98 12.96
C ARG A 392 -26.22 -35.12 14.23
N THR A 393 -26.40 -35.69 15.41
CA THR A 393 -26.81 -34.89 16.58
C THR A 393 -25.65 -34.52 17.49
N PHE A 394 -24.72 -35.44 17.77
CA PHE A 394 -23.63 -35.15 18.72
C PHE A 394 -22.64 -34.08 18.21
N ARG A 395 -22.33 -34.05 16.90
CA ARG A 395 -21.35 -33.11 16.34
C ARG A 395 -21.86 -31.67 16.24
N VAL A 396 -23.09 -31.47 15.78
CA VAL A 396 -23.71 -30.13 15.74
C VAL A 396 -23.94 -29.60 17.16
N VAL A 397 -24.33 -30.47 18.10
CA VAL A 397 -24.53 -30.10 19.51
C VAL A 397 -23.21 -29.78 20.21
N VAL A 398 -22.15 -30.56 20.03
CA VAL A 398 -20.83 -30.26 20.62
C VAL A 398 -20.24 -28.98 20.02
N ILE A 399 -20.41 -28.75 18.72
CA ILE A 399 -19.92 -27.53 18.05
C ILE A 399 -20.76 -26.31 18.47
N ALA A 400 -22.08 -26.43 18.57
CA ALA A 400 -22.93 -25.35 19.09
C ALA A 400 -22.63 -25.05 20.58
N LEU A 401 -22.38 -26.08 21.41
CA LEU A 401 -22.07 -25.93 22.84
C LEU A 401 -20.64 -25.44 23.12
N LEU A 402 -19.70 -25.57 22.18
CA LEU A 402 -18.33 -25.05 22.34
C LEU A 402 -18.14 -23.71 21.63
N VAL A 403 -18.57 -23.59 20.38
CA VAL A 403 -18.31 -22.41 19.56
C VAL A 403 -19.17 -21.24 19.99
N VAL A 404 -20.47 -21.44 20.25
CA VAL A 404 -21.38 -20.32 20.60
C VAL A 404 -21.02 -19.68 21.94
N PRO A 405 -20.70 -20.43 23.03
CA PRO A 405 -20.25 -19.80 24.28
C PRO A 405 -18.87 -19.15 24.16
N LEU A 406 -17.92 -19.75 23.44
CA LEU A 406 -16.58 -19.17 23.26
C LEU A 406 -16.61 -17.89 22.42
N THR A 407 -17.41 -17.85 21.34
CA THR A 407 -17.62 -16.60 20.59
C THR A 407 -18.38 -15.60 21.43
N SER A 408 -19.42 -16.00 22.15
CA SER A 408 -20.13 -15.09 23.06
C SER A 408 -19.19 -14.49 24.11
N ILE A 409 -18.31 -15.28 24.75
CA ILE A 409 -17.30 -14.78 25.71
C ILE A 409 -16.30 -13.83 25.04
N ALA A 410 -15.79 -14.18 23.84
CA ALA A 410 -14.84 -13.35 23.10
C ALA A 410 -15.44 -11.99 22.65
N PHE A 411 -16.73 -11.96 22.30
CA PHE A 411 -17.45 -10.73 21.95
C PHE A 411 -17.95 -9.98 23.20
N HIS A 412 -18.26 -10.66 24.31
CA HIS A 412 -18.75 -10.03 25.54
C HIS A 412 -17.62 -9.36 26.35
N SER A 413 -16.39 -9.88 26.32
CA SER A 413 -15.25 -9.26 27.01
C SER A 413 -14.66 -8.05 26.27
N THR A 414 -15.13 -7.75 25.05
CA THR A 414 -14.58 -6.67 24.21
C THR A 414 -15.61 -5.60 23.86
N GLY A 415 -16.89 -5.76 24.23
CA GLY A 415 -18.00 -4.94 23.73
C GLY A 415 -18.70 -4.01 24.72
N THR A 416 -18.35 -3.96 26.01
CA THR A 416 -19.13 -3.15 27.00
C THR A 416 -18.31 -2.38 28.03
N GLY A 417 -16.99 -2.23 27.85
CA GLY A 417 -16.21 -1.30 28.67
C GLY A 417 -16.36 0.14 28.16
N PRO A 418 -16.42 1.17 29.03
CA PRO A 418 -16.21 2.54 28.56
C PRO A 418 -14.88 2.58 27.80
N TYR A 419 -14.90 3.21 26.64
CA TYR A 419 -13.73 3.46 25.82
C TYR A 419 -12.64 4.10 26.69
N LEU A 420 -11.66 3.30 27.10
CA LEU A 420 -10.43 3.77 27.70
C LEU A 420 -9.40 3.73 26.57
N PRO A 421 -9.09 4.87 25.92
CA PRO A 421 -8.03 4.90 24.94
C PRO A 421 -6.76 4.37 25.60
N LEU A 422 -6.00 3.54 24.88
CA LEU A 422 -4.69 3.09 25.33
C LEU A 422 -3.82 4.33 25.59
N GLU A 423 -3.62 4.66 26.86
CA GLU A 423 -2.67 5.67 27.32
C GLU A 423 -1.25 5.13 27.10
N GLN A 424 -0.71 5.30 25.90
CA GLN A 424 0.70 5.61 25.75
C GLN A 424 0.78 7.08 25.34
N PRO A 425 1.36 7.98 26.15
CA PRO A 425 1.43 9.37 25.78
C PRO A 425 2.52 9.53 24.72
N VAL A 426 2.13 9.42 23.45
CA VAL A 426 2.74 10.26 22.43
C VAL A 426 2.02 11.59 22.54
N HIS A 427 2.66 12.60 23.11
CA HIS A 427 2.07 13.93 23.20
C HIS A 427 1.79 14.43 21.78
N ALA A 428 0.52 14.73 21.50
CA ALA A 428 0.12 15.30 20.23
C ALA A 428 0.81 16.66 20.06
N GLY A 429 1.48 16.88 18.94
CA GLY A 429 2.21 18.12 18.68
C GLY A 429 1.32 19.37 18.57
N VAL A 430 -0.01 19.20 18.53
CA VAL A 430 -0.98 20.25 18.84
C VAL A 430 -2.09 19.63 19.68
N ARG A 431 -2.43 20.25 20.81
CA ARG A 431 -3.50 19.81 21.71
C ARG A 431 -4.38 20.98 22.10
N SER A 432 -5.66 20.77 22.33
CA SER A 432 -6.54 21.80 22.91
C SER A 432 -6.13 22.06 24.36
N ALA A 433 -5.91 23.32 24.73
CA ALA A 433 -5.68 23.72 26.12
C ALA A 433 -6.96 23.59 26.95
N ASP A 434 -8.11 23.72 26.29
CA ASP A 434 -9.42 23.75 26.91
C ASP A 434 -10.43 22.83 26.18
N SER A 435 -11.62 22.63 26.76
CA SER A 435 -12.63 21.75 26.17
C SER A 435 -13.38 22.38 25.00
N MET A 436 -13.35 23.70 24.86
CA MET A 436 -14.08 24.45 23.84
C MET A 436 -13.22 24.76 22.60
N ARG A 437 -11.92 24.41 22.62
CA ARG A 437 -10.95 24.66 21.54
C ARG A 437 -10.73 26.14 21.25
N THR A 438 -10.83 26.95 22.29
CA THR A 438 -10.59 28.40 22.20
C THR A 438 -9.10 28.68 22.24
N GLU A 439 -8.33 27.81 22.88
CA GLU A 439 -6.88 27.86 22.95
C GLU A 439 -6.26 26.51 22.56
N PHE A 440 -5.23 26.55 21.71
CA PHE A 440 -4.42 25.39 21.36
C PHE A 440 -3.02 25.49 21.95
N VAL A 441 -2.42 24.36 22.27
CA VAL A 441 -1.02 24.24 22.71
C VAL A 441 -0.27 23.49 21.62
N ILE A 442 0.71 24.15 21.01
CA ILE A 442 1.49 23.65 19.87
C ILE A 442 2.88 23.24 20.36
N ASP A 443 3.13 21.93 20.46
CA ASP A 443 4.38 21.27 20.84
C ASP A 443 5.01 20.59 19.61
N ALA A 444 5.49 21.42 18.68
CA ALA A 444 5.86 21.01 17.33
C ALA A 444 7.01 20.00 17.27
N ASP A 445 7.91 20.00 18.27
CA ASP A 445 9.03 19.06 18.39
C ASP A 445 8.77 17.92 19.40
N ARG A 446 7.55 17.86 19.95
CA ARG A 446 7.05 16.79 20.85
C ARG A 446 7.90 16.60 22.10
N ASN A 447 8.52 17.67 22.59
CA ASN A 447 9.41 17.63 23.74
C ASN A 447 8.65 17.83 25.08
N GLY A 448 7.33 18.00 25.03
CA GLY A 448 6.45 18.20 26.18
C GLY A 448 6.19 19.66 26.51
N LYS A 449 6.71 20.61 25.71
CA LYS A 449 6.53 22.06 25.86
C LYS A 449 5.89 22.61 24.59
N GLY A 450 4.82 23.35 24.74
CA GLY A 450 4.13 23.91 23.58
C GLY A 450 3.67 25.34 23.80
N VAL A 451 3.50 26.06 22.69
CA VAL A 451 3.11 27.46 22.64
C VAL A 451 1.59 27.55 22.63
N PHE A 452 1.02 28.42 23.47
CA PHE A 452 -0.42 28.66 23.50
C PHE A 452 -0.83 29.57 22.33
N PHE A 453 -1.86 29.15 21.60
CA PHE A 453 -2.41 29.83 20.45
C PHE A 453 -3.90 30.12 20.72
N PRO A 454 -4.27 31.37 21.02
CA PRO A 454 -5.64 31.77 21.32
C PRO A 454 -6.44 31.85 20.01
N HIS A 455 -6.90 30.69 19.57
CA HIS A 455 -7.54 30.47 18.28
C HIS A 455 -8.85 31.25 18.13
N GLU A 456 -9.63 31.39 19.19
CA GLU A 456 -10.89 32.14 19.16
C GLU A 456 -10.65 33.65 18.96
N ASP A 457 -9.71 34.24 19.70
CA ASP A 457 -9.37 35.66 19.55
C ASP A 457 -8.77 35.94 18.17
N HIS A 458 -7.91 35.05 17.68
CA HIS A 458 -7.34 35.15 16.34
C HIS A 458 -8.42 35.03 15.25
N GLN A 459 -9.42 34.17 15.46
CA GLN A 459 -10.56 34.04 14.55
C GLN A 459 -11.42 35.30 14.56
N LEU A 460 -11.77 35.82 15.74
CA LEU A 460 -12.61 37.00 15.88
C LEU A 460 -11.94 38.24 15.28
N GLU A 461 -10.63 38.39 15.48
CA GLU A 461 -9.86 39.50 14.91
C GLU A 461 -9.79 39.41 13.38
N PHE A 462 -9.68 38.21 12.82
CA PHE A 462 -9.68 37.99 11.37
C PHE A 462 -11.08 38.15 10.75
N MET A 463 -12.14 37.77 11.47
CA MET A 463 -13.53 38.04 11.10
C MET A 463 -13.78 39.54 11.00
N ASP A 464 -13.39 40.30 12.03
CA ASP A 464 -13.59 41.75 12.09
C ASP A 464 -12.75 42.48 11.02
N ARG A 465 -11.48 42.11 10.89
CA ARG A 465 -10.53 42.77 9.97
C ARG A 465 -10.88 42.59 8.49
N TYR A 466 -11.53 41.47 8.13
CA TYR A 466 -11.85 41.15 6.73
C TYR A 466 -13.34 41.04 6.44
N ASP A 467 -14.19 41.43 7.39
CA ASP A 467 -15.65 41.37 7.34
C ASP A 467 -16.18 39.98 6.93
N LEU A 468 -15.66 38.96 7.61
CA LEU A 468 -15.95 37.56 7.33
C LEU A 468 -16.81 36.97 8.44
N THR A 469 -17.74 36.11 8.06
CA THR A 469 -18.47 35.29 9.03
C THR A 469 -17.52 34.26 9.67
N GLN A 470 -17.90 33.73 10.84
CA GLN A 470 -17.10 32.73 11.54
C GLN A 470 -16.79 31.51 10.67
N GLU A 471 -17.77 31.12 9.85
CA GLU A 471 -17.68 30.01 8.91
C GLU A 471 -16.70 30.33 7.77
N GLU A 472 -16.72 31.55 7.23
CA GLU A 472 -15.77 32.02 6.20
C GLU A 472 -14.34 32.17 6.74
N THR A 473 -14.18 32.60 7.99
CA THR A 473 -12.86 32.68 8.64
C THR A 473 -12.29 31.30 8.92
N CYS A 474 -13.11 30.33 9.38
CA CYS A 474 -12.70 28.93 9.46
C CYS A 474 -12.16 28.44 8.12
N ILE A 475 -12.88 28.72 7.03
CA ILE A 475 -12.49 28.32 5.68
C ILE A 475 -11.16 28.97 5.29
N LYS A 476 -10.99 30.29 5.47
CA LYS A 476 -9.74 30.98 5.10
C LYS A 476 -8.56 30.55 5.97
N CYS A 477 -8.73 30.39 7.28
CA CYS A 477 -7.66 29.94 8.17
C CYS A 477 -7.24 28.48 7.89
N HIS A 478 -8.17 27.58 7.58
CA HIS A 478 -7.84 26.21 7.17
C HIS A 478 -7.28 26.12 5.74
N HIS A 479 -7.51 27.14 4.90
CA HIS A 479 -6.91 27.29 3.57
C HIS A 479 -5.53 27.97 3.60
N LEU A 480 -5.08 28.51 4.73
CA LEU A 480 -3.66 28.92 4.93
C LEU A 480 -2.70 27.73 4.93
N ASN A 481 -3.20 26.48 4.92
CA ASN A 481 -2.41 25.28 4.71
C ASN A 481 -2.07 25.01 3.23
N VAL A 482 -2.37 25.95 2.32
CA VAL A 482 -1.93 25.84 0.93
C VAL A 482 -0.42 26.10 0.85
N PRO A 483 0.35 25.13 0.36
CA PRO A 483 1.77 25.30 0.10
C PRO A 483 1.96 26.31 -1.03
N GLY A 484 2.69 27.40 -0.76
CA GLY A 484 2.98 28.43 -1.76
C GLY A 484 2.00 29.61 -1.81
N ASP A 485 1.19 29.85 -0.76
CA ASP A 485 0.37 31.08 -0.70
C ASP A 485 1.26 32.34 -0.66
N GLN A 486 1.10 33.18 -1.68
CA GLN A 486 1.92 34.38 -1.92
C GLN A 486 1.19 35.70 -1.65
N ASN A 487 -0.09 35.64 -1.29
CA ASN A 487 -1.02 36.78 -1.37
C ASN A 487 -1.43 37.35 -0.01
N THR A 488 -0.80 36.94 1.08
CA THR A 488 -1.02 37.51 2.41
C THR A 488 0.25 38.18 2.95
N PRO A 489 0.15 39.26 3.76
CA PRO A 489 1.32 39.88 4.39
C PRO A 489 2.12 38.91 5.29
N CYS A 490 1.47 37.84 5.76
CA CYS A 490 2.04 36.79 6.60
C CYS A 490 3.09 35.92 5.89
N ARG A 491 3.07 35.85 4.54
CA ARG A 491 4.07 35.16 3.71
C ARG A 491 5.50 35.54 4.09
N VAL A 492 5.72 36.80 4.45
CA VAL A 492 7.05 37.34 4.77
C VAL A 492 7.70 36.62 5.96
N CYS A 493 6.90 36.08 6.89
CA CYS A 493 7.37 35.31 8.07
C CYS A 493 7.30 33.79 7.92
N HIS A 494 6.65 33.27 6.87
CA HIS A 494 6.34 31.84 6.69
C HIS A 494 6.76 31.33 5.31
N LEU A 495 7.83 31.86 4.73
CA LEU A 495 8.32 31.44 3.41
C LEU A 495 8.79 29.97 3.36
N ASP A 496 9.08 29.37 4.51
CA ASP A 496 9.78 28.09 4.62
C ASP A 496 8.90 26.93 5.11
N LEU A 497 7.60 26.96 4.82
CA LEU A 497 6.62 25.93 5.26
C LEU A 497 6.97 24.49 4.80
N GLU A 498 7.83 24.34 3.80
CA GLU A 498 8.25 23.06 3.21
C GLU A 498 9.72 22.67 3.50
N LEU A 499 10.51 23.55 4.14
CA LEU A 499 11.96 23.36 4.32
C LEU A 499 12.35 23.39 5.81
N PRO A 500 13.35 22.60 6.25
CA PRO A 500 13.94 22.77 7.57
C PRO A 500 14.56 24.17 7.69
N THR A 501 14.16 24.96 8.68
CA THR A 501 14.57 26.37 8.81
C THR A 501 15.24 26.67 10.15
N PRO A 502 16.30 27.51 10.20
CA PRO A 502 16.93 27.91 11.45
C PRO A 502 15.93 28.65 12.34
N MET A 503 15.94 28.34 13.63
CA MET A 503 14.96 28.90 14.58
C MET A 503 15.07 30.44 14.74
N PHE A 504 16.20 31.04 14.33
CA PHE A 504 16.40 32.50 14.25
C PHE A 504 17.45 32.86 13.18
N ASP A 505 17.11 33.76 12.24
CA ASP A 505 18.03 34.28 11.21
C ASP A 505 18.15 35.81 11.30
N GLY A 506 19.33 36.27 11.73
CA GLY A 506 19.62 37.67 12.04
C GLY A 506 19.77 38.58 10.83
N GLU A 507 20.03 38.04 9.64
CA GLU A 507 20.23 38.84 8.41
C GLU A 507 18.87 39.32 7.86
N THR A 508 17.90 38.40 7.80
CA THR A 508 16.48 38.71 7.49
C THR A 508 15.80 39.63 8.51
N HIS A 509 16.26 39.65 9.76
CA HIS A 509 15.75 40.57 10.79
C HIS A 509 16.19 42.01 10.52
N HIS A 510 17.34 42.22 9.89
CA HIS A 510 17.92 43.54 9.59
C HIS A 510 17.38 44.11 8.26
N GLU A 511 17.25 43.28 7.23
CA GLU A 511 16.78 43.70 5.89
C GLU A 511 15.31 44.15 5.85
N ARG A 512 14.49 43.72 6.82
CA ARG A 512 13.08 44.16 6.93
C ARG A 512 12.90 45.65 7.27
N PHE A 513 13.96 46.36 7.60
CA PHE A 513 13.94 47.80 7.90
C PHE A 513 14.43 48.70 6.76
N GLU A 514 14.67 48.15 5.56
CA GLU A 514 15.32 48.88 4.45
C GLU A 514 14.51 50.02 3.79
N GLU A 515 13.21 50.17 4.08
CA GLU A 515 12.48 51.40 3.69
C GLU A 515 12.68 52.50 4.75
N SER A 516 13.72 53.29 4.48
CA SER A 516 14.30 54.47 5.18
C SER A 516 13.37 55.61 5.66
N GLY A 517 12.12 55.34 6.05
CA GLY A 517 11.25 56.28 6.77
C GLY A 517 10.85 55.81 8.17
N ASN A 518 10.70 54.50 8.38
CA ASN A 518 10.27 53.94 9.68
C ASN A 518 11.42 53.56 10.60
N TYR A 519 12.64 53.40 10.07
CA TYR A 519 13.84 53.19 10.87
C TYR A 519 14.16 54.45 11.71
N GLU A 520 14.13 55.66 11.11
CA GLU A 520 14.36 56.92 11.84
C GLU A 520 13.24 57.24 12.86
N GLY A 521 12.01 56.78 12.65
CA GLY A 521 10.91 56.93 13.62
C GLY A 521 11.13 56.13 14.91
N TYR A 522 11.74 54.95 14.82
CA TYR A 522 12.18 54.15 15.97
C TYR A 522 13.52 54.64 16.56
N HIS A 523 14.36 55.31 15.78
CA HIS A 523 15.65 55.85 16.21
C HIS A 523 15.58 57.27 16.83
N HIS A 524 14.58 58.09 16.49
CA HIS A 524 14.52 59.52 16.88
C HIS A 524 13.15 60.05 17.31
N GLY A 525 12.07 59.26 17.28
CA GLY A 525 10.75 59.70 17.74
C GLY A 525 10.65 59.68 19.27
N ASN A 526 10.44 60.85 19.88
CA ASN A 526 10.11 61.00 21.30
C ASN A 526 9.06 59.98 21.76
N PHE A 527 9.49 58.98 22.53
CA PHE A 527 8.60 58.11 23.31
C PHE A 527 8.11 58.88 24.55
N ASP A 528 7.40 60.00 24.35
CA ASP A 528 6.68 60.63 25.45
C ASP A 528 5.45 59.76 25.78
N GLY A 529 5.63 58.80 26.70
CA GLY A 529 4.54 58.07 27.35
C GLY A 529 4.55 56.52 27.26
N LEU A 530 5.61 55.89 26.76
CA LEU A 530 5.72 54.41 26.66
C LEU A 530 7.04 53.89 27.27
N GLU A 531 7.43 54.41 28.44
CA GLU A 531 8.78 54.25 28.99
C GLU A 531 9.07 52.94 29.78
N GLU A 532 8.11 52.07 30.08
CA GLU A 532 8.39 50.91 30.96
C GLU A 532 8.72 49.58 30.25
N ASP A 533 8.23 49.32 29.03
CA ASP A 533 8.29 47.96 28.43
C ASP A 533 9.19 47.81 27.19
N ILE A 534 9.76 48.91 26.65
CA ILE A 534 10.56 48.86 25.42
C ILE A 534 11.99 49.30 25.71
N LYS A 535 12.94 48.35 25.70
CA LYS A 535 14.36 48.65 25.88
C LYS A 535 15.02 49.14 24.58
N PRO A 536 15.97 50.10 24.64
CA PRO A 536 16.65 50.62 23.46
C PRO A 536 17.42 49.54 22.69
N CYS A 537 17.45 49.62 21.36
CA CYS A 537 18.15 48.67 20.47
C CYS A 537 19.63 48.50 20.81
N ASP A 538 20.28 49.55 21.32
CA ASP A 538 21.66 49.51 21.78
C ASP A 538 21.87 48.47 22.89
N THR A 539 20.84 48.22 23.71
CA THR A 539 20.87 47.19 24.77
C THR A 539 20.93 45.78 24.20
N CYS A 540 20.32 45.54 23.03
CA CYS A 540 20.27 44.25 22.33
C CYS A 540 21.48 44.04 21.39
N HIS A 541 22.12 45.12 20.95
CA HIS A 541 23.19 45.08 19.94
C HIS A 541 24.55 45.59 20.44
N SER A 542 24.67 46.07 21.68
CA SER A 542 25.96 46.43 22.27
C SER A 542 26.67 45.19 22.83
N GLY A 543 27.62 44.65 22.07
CA GLY A 543 28.60 43.70 22.56
C GLY A 543 28.38 42.28 22.05
N ALA A 544 29.40 41.79 21.35
CA ALA A 544 29.47 40.43 20.86
C ALA A 544 29.45 39.42 22.04
N ASP A 545 28.72 38.34 21.77
CA ASP A 545 28.88 36.97 22.26
C ASP A 545 28.00 36.44 23.41
N ASP A 546 27.61 37.21 24.43
CA ASP A 546 26.91 36.58 25.58
C ASP A 546 25.54 37.21 25.96
N GLY A 547 25.20 38.37 25.40
CA GLY A 547 24.01 39.15 25.81
C GLY A 547 22.69 38.79 25.12
N PHE A 548 22.74 38.19 23.92
CA PHE A 548 21.54 37.92 23.11
C PHE A 548 20.57 36.92 23.78
N PHE A 549 21.10 35.89 24.45
CA PHE A 549 20.29 34.86 25.10
C PHE A 549 19.54 35.41 26.33
N GLU A 550 20.21 36.17 27.21
CA GLU A 550 19.60 36.71 28.44
C GLU A 550 18.49 37.72 28.14
N ILE A 551 18.65 38.53 27.09
CA ILE A 551 17.68 39.56 26.70
C ILE A 551 16.43 38.92 26.07
N CYS A 552 16.60 37.98 25.12
CA CYS A 552 15.47 37.24 24.53
C CYS A 552 14.78 36.31 25.53
N TRP A 553 15.55 35.67 26.43
CA TRP A 553 15.00 34.88 27.55
C TRP A 553 14.16 35.77 28.46
N SER A 554 14.64 36.94 28.89
CA SER A 554 13.90 37.80 29.82
C SER A 554 12.55 38.32 29.28
N CYS A 555 12.38 38.41 27.96
CA CYS A 555 11.10 38.77 27.31
C CYS A 555 10.16 37.58 27.04
N HIS A 556 10.67 36.35 27.03
CA HIS A 556 9.89 35.15 26.65
C HIS A 556 9.93 34.03 27.71
N GLU A 557 10.54 34.28 28.86
CA GLU A 557 10.75 33.32 29.96
C GLU A 557 9.41 32.80 30.53
N GLU A 558 8.40 33.66 30.57
CA GLU A 558 7.06 33.30 31.05
C GLU A 558 6.24 32.52 30.00
N ASP A 559 6.46 32.79 28.71
CA ASP A 559 5.66 32.23 27.61
C ASP A 559 6.27 30.99 26.94
N MET A 560 7.57 30.75 27.12
CA MET A 560 8.31 29.66 26.48
C MET A 560 9.13 28.84 27.48
N VAL A 561 8.45 27.98 28.22
CA VAL A 561 9.07 27.07 29.19
C VAL A 561 10.02 26.11 28.48
N GLY A 562 11.34 26.25 28.67
CA GLY A 562 12.30 25.21 28.29
C GLY A 562 13.59 25.60 27.59
N LEU A 563 13.75 26.86 27.25
CA LEU A 563 14.95 27.39 26.58
C LEU A 563 16.26 27.23 27.38
N ALA A 564 16.20 26.99 28.70
CA ALA A 564 17.37 26.72 29.53
C ALA A 564 18.23 25.53 29.04
N ASN A 565 17.62 24.55 28.36
CA ASN A 565 18.32 23.40 27.78
C ASN A 565 19.12 23.74 26.49
N TYR A 566 18.90 24.92 25.92
CA TYR A 566 19.51 25.40 24.67
C TYR A 566 20.70 26.32 24.94
N LYS A 567 20.87 26.76 26.19
CA LYS A 567 22.05 27.48 26.70
C LYS A 567 23.36 26.75 26.36
N ASP A 568 23.35 25.42 26.37
CA ASP A 568 24.52 24.59 26.07
C ASP A 568 24.65 24.19 24.59
N ARG A 569 23.63 24.45 23.75
CA ARG A 569 23.53 23.94 22.35
C ARG A 569 23.53 25.02 21.26
N GLY A 570 23.10 26.25 21.58
CA GLY A 570 22.99 27.35 20.61
C GLY A 570 21.75 27.29 19.70
N PHE A 571 21.41 28.42 19.06
CA PHE A 571 20.20 28.62 18.23
C PHE A 571 20.38 28.23 16.74
N HIS A 572 21.49 27.59 16.36
CA HIS A 572 21.85 27.32 14.97
C HIS A 572 21.32 25.97 14.41
N TYR A 573 20.11 25.54 14.79
CA TYR A 573 19.53 24.27 14.32
C TYR A 573 18.19 24.46 13.56
N ASP A 574 17.93 23.58 12.60
CA ASP A 574 16.77 23.62 11.71
C ASP A 574 15.55 22.86 12.26
N ALA A 575 14.37 23.49 12.29
CA ALA A 575 13.09 22.87 12.68
C ALA A 575 12.31 22.33 11.45
N PRO A 576 11.53 21.24 11.56
CA PRO A 576 10.76 20.69 10.43
C PRO A 576 9.61 21.62 9.97
N GLY A 577 9.38 21.69 8.66
CA GLY A 577 8.40 22.59 8.04
C GLY A 577 6.93 22.30 8.43
N PHE A 578 6.16 23.38 8.62
CA PHE A 578 4.79 23.40 9.14
C PHE A 578 3.78 22.53 8.35
N LYS A 579 3.89 22.49 7.00
CA LYS A 579 2.99 21.68 6.15
C LYS A 579 3.17 20.18 6.40
N TYR A 580 4.40 19.74 6.61
CA TYR A 580 4.72 18.34 6.91
C TYR A 580 4.15 17.93 8.28
N ALA A 581 4.10 18.87 9.23
CA ALA A 581 3.48 18.68 10.53
C ALA A 581 1.92 18.67 10.47
N MET A 582 1.30 19.51 9.63
CA MET A 582 -0.16 19.67 9.55
C MET A 582 -0.89 18.67 8.64
N HIS A 583 -0.26 18.19 7.56
CA HIS A 583 -0.89 17.25 6.61
C HIS A 583 -1.21 15.89 7.25
N GLY A 584 -0.43 15.47 8.25
CA GLY A 584 -0.69 14.27 9.05
C GLY A 584 -1.92 14.38 9.96
N SER A 585 -2.37 15.60 10.29
CA SER A 585 -3.43 15.86 11.26
C SER A 585 -4.83 15.93 10.63
N CYS A 586 -4.95 16.44 9.40
CA CYS A 586 -6.25 16.76 8.78
C CYS A 586 -6.95 15.54 8.16
N LEU A 587 -6.20 14.54 7.67
CA LEU A 587 -6.73 13.35 6.99
C LEU A 587 -7.71 12.53 7.85
N THR A 588 -7.57 12.61 9.17
CA THR A 588 -8.38 11.91 10.17
C THR A 588 -9.73 12.59 10.42
N CYS A 589 -9.80 13.91 10.26
CA CYS A 589 -11.04 14.69 10.41
C CYS A 589 -11.95 14.53 9.18
N HIS A 590 -11.38 14.64 7.97
CA HIS A 590 -12.13 14.49 6.71
C HIS A 590 -12.81 13.12 6.54
N ARG A 591 -12.26 12.06 7.15
CA ARG A 591 -12.89 10.72 7.15
C ARG A 591 -14.03 10.57 8.16
N ARG A 592 -14.10 11.41 9.21
CA ARG A 592 -15.17 11.38 10.21
C ARG A 592 -16.44 12.09 9.78
N GLU A 593 -16.32 13.13 8.95
CA GLU A 593 -17.43 14.01 8.52
C GLU A 593 -18.01 13.63 7.13
N GLN A 594 -17.48 12.60 6.46
CA GLN A 594 -17.96 12.18 5.15
C GLN A 594 -19.32 11.45 5.25
N THR A 595 -20.40 12.18 5.02
CA THR A 595 -21.78 11.67 5.14
C THR A 595 -22.28 10.97 3.87
N ASP A 596 -21.84 11.43 2.69
CA ASP A 596 -22.08 10.77 1.40
C ASP A 596 -20.87 10.93 0.46
N ALA A 597 -20.31 9.81 -0.01
CA ALA A 597 -19.14 9.77 -0.90
C ALA A 597 -19.52 9.86 -2.39
N THR A 598 -20.81 9.87 -2.72
CA THR A 598 -21.32 9.92 -4.10
C THR A 598 -21.71 11.33 -4.55
N ASP A 599 -21.85 12.27 -3.62
CA ASP A 599 -21.96 13.70 -3.91
C ASP A 599 -20.57 14.30 -4.16
N LYS A 600 -20.37 14.91 -5.34
CA LYS A 600 -19.11 15.56 -5.71
C LYS A 600 -18.85 16.84 -4.91
N MET A 601 -19.89 17.42 -4.30
CA MET A 601 -19.83 18.62 -3.46
C MET A 601 -19.82 18.31 -1.95
N SER A 602 -19.72 17.03 -1.58
CA SER A 602 -19.59 16.60 -0.18
C SER A 602 -18.30 17.13 0.45
N ILE A 603 -18.41 17.70 1.67
CA ILE A 603 -17.34 18.37 2.43
C ILE A 603 -16.11 17.46 2.69
N GLY A 604 -16.27 16.14 2.54
CA GLY A 604 -15.19 15.15 2.66
C GLY A 604 -14.63 14.59 1.34
N ASN A 605 -14.96 15.15 0.17
CA ASN A 605 -14.59 14.60 -1.14
C ASN A 605 -13.45 15.40 -1.82
N CYS A 606 -12.30 14.76 -2.08
CA CYS A 606 -11.09 15.44 -2.54
C CYS A 606 -11.17 15.98 -3.99
N ILE A 607 -12.11 15.53 -4.81
CA ILE A 607 -12.17 15.88 -6.24
C ILE A 607 -12.85 17.23 -6.50
N GLY A 608 -13.73 17.69 -5.61
CA GLY A 608 -14.50 18.93 -5.81
C GLY A 608 -13.66 20.22 -5.89
N CYS A 609 -12.45 20.21 -5.35
CA CYS A 609 -11.54 21.37 -5.34
C CYS A 609 -10.42 21.29 -6.38
N HIS A 610 -10.40 20.27 -7.27
CA HIS A 610 -9.26 19.98 -8.16
C HIS A 610 -9.65 19.71 -9.64
N GLN A 611 -10.56 20.49 -10.25
CA GLN A 611 -10.75 20.42 -11.72
C GLN A 611 -10.82 21.78 -12.47
N GLU A 612 -9.81 21.98 -13.34
CA GLU A 612 -9.82 22.13 -14.82
C GLU A 612 -10.62 23.22 -15.61
N GLU A 613 -11.53 24.03 -15.06
CA GLU A 613 -12.46 24.79 -15.95
C GLU A 613 -12.16 26.27 -16.29
N ASP A 614 -11.23 26.97 -15.65
CA ASP A 614 -11.03 28.42 -15.92
C ASP A 614 -9.77 28.76 -16.71
N LEU A 615 -9.69 28.20 -17.93
CA LEU A 615 -8.93 28.79 -19.04
C LEU A 615 -9.67 30.04 -19.54
N ARG A 616 -9.31 31.24 -19.03
CA ARG A 616 -9.35 32.56 -19.72
C ARG A 616 -9.29 33.72 -18.71
N GLU A 617 -8.08 34.12 -18.35
CA GLU A 617 -7.59 35.51 -18.45
C GLU A 617 -6.24 35.61 -17.71
N GLY A 618 -5.19 35.96 -18.46
CA GLY A 618 -3.94 36.44 -17.89
C GLY A 618 -2.92 35.37 -17.50
N VAL A 619 -2.65 34.38 -18.36
CA VAL A 619 -1.53 33.46 -18.14
C VAL A 619 -0.22 34.25 -18.22
N ARG A 620 0.54 34.28 -17.12
CA ARG A 620 1.87 34.92 -17.04
C ARG A 620 2.94 33.98 -17.59
N ALA A 621 4.04 34.54 -18.13
CA ALA A 621 5.14 33.72 -18.65
C ALA A 621 5.68 32.74 -17.58
N GLU A 622 5.68 33.15 -16.31
CA GLU A 622 6.08 32.32 -15.16
C GLU A 622 5.11 31.15 -14.87
N GLU A 623 3.82 31.33 -15.07
CA GLU A 623 2.84 30.24 -14.91
C GLU A 623 3.01 29.18 -16.00
N LEU A 624 3.31 29.57 -17.24
CA LEU A 624 3.64 28.62 -18.32
C LEU A 624 4.98 27.90 -18.09
N ILE A 625 5.91 28.52 -17.37
CA ILE A 625 7.17 27.87 -16.98
C ILE A 625 6.89 26.80 -15.92
N GLU A 626 6.05 27.09 -14.93
CA GLU A 626 5.65 26.14 -13.89
C GLU A 626 4.81 24.99 -14.45
N ASP A 627 3.86 25.27 -15.34
CA ASP A 627 3.07 24.28 -16.06
C ASP A 627 3.96 23.39 -16.94
N GLY A 628 4.89 24.00 -17.70
CA GLY A 628 5.87 23.26 -18.48
C GLY A 628 6.74 22.34 -17.61
N ASN A 629 7.11 22.78 -16.39
CA ASN A 629 7.87 21.98 -15.44
C ASN A 629 7.06 20.81 -14.90
N ALA A 630 5.79 21.03 -14.57
CA ALA A 630 4.87 19.97 -14.13
C ALA A 630 4.65 18.94 -15.25
N LEU A 631 4.40 19.38 -16.48
CA LEU A 631 4.24 18.54 -17.66
C LEU A 631 5.51 17.72 -17.96
N TYR A 632 6.68 18.34 -17.82
CA TYR A 632 7.97 17.65 -17.95
C TYR A 632 8.16 16.55 -16.89
N LEU A 633 7.77 16.79 -15.64
CA LEU A 633 7.89 15.82 -14.54
C LEU A 633 6.93 14.62 -14.66
N ILE A 634 5.75 14.83 -15.24
CA ILE A 634 4.80 13.73 -15.53
C ILE A 634 5.11 13.02 -16.86
N GLY A 635 6.09 13.51 -17.62
CA GLY A 635 6.63 12.87 -18.82
C GLY A 635 5.95 13.27 -20.13
N ASP A 636 5.07 14.26 -20.14
CA ASP A 636 4.43 14.78 -21.37
C ASP A 636 5.33 15.84 -22.03
N LEU A 637 6.37 15.35 -22.73
CA LEU A 637 7.43 16.19 -23.27
C LEU A 637 6.98 17.10 -24.44
N GLU A 638 5.98 16.69 -25.22
CA GLU A 638 5.45 17.49 -26.33
C GLU A 638 4.64 18.68 -25.80
N ALA A 639 3.76 18.44 -24.81
CA ALA A 639 3.00 19.51 -24.16
C ALA A 639 3.91 20.47 -23.38
N ALA A 640 4.93 19.93 -22.68
CA ALA A 640 5.92 20.75 -21.99
C ALA A 640 6.73 21.64 -22.96
N GLU A 641 7.16 21.11 -24.12
CA GLU A 641 7.86 21.89 -25.14
C GLU A 641 6.98 23.03 -25.70
N GLU A 642 5.71 22.76 -26.03
CA GLU A 642 4.78 23.77 -26.52
C GLU A 642 4.56 24.88 -25.48
N THR A 643 4.44 24.49 -24.22
CA THR A 643 4.19 25.39 -23.08
C THR A 643 5.41 26.30 -22.81
N TYR A 644 6.63 25.78 -22.83
CA TYR A 644 7.84 26.62 -22.72
C TYR A 644 8.02 27.57 -23.91
N ARG A 645 7.69 27.13 -25.14
CA ARG A 645 7.74 28.00 -26.31
C ARG A 645 6.67 29.10 -26.27
N ALA A 646 5.53 28.84 -25.63
CA ALA A 646 4.52 29.86 -25.35
C ALA A 646 5.03 30.88 -24.30
N ALA A 647 5.70 30.41 -23.24
CA ALA A 647 6.34 31.27 -22.24
C ALA A 647 7.39 32.21 -22.87
N ILE A 648 8.25 31.68 -23.76
CA ILE A 648 9.25 32.46 -24.50
C ILE A 648 8.62 33.57 -25.35
N LYS A 649 7.45 33.33 -25.93
CA LYS A 649 6.76 34.35 -26.75
C LYS A 649 6.17 35.46 -25.90
N LEU A 650 5.80 35.17 -24.65
CA LEU A 650 5.19 36.12 -23.74
C LEU A 650 6.22 37.00 -23.03
N ASP A 651 7.35 36.41 -22.60
CA ASP A 651 8.50 37.16 -22.14
C ASP A 651 9.79 36.62 -22.78
N PRO A 652 10.24 37.24 -23.89
CA PRO A 652 11.46 36.83 -24.57
C PRO A 652 12.75 37.15 -23.79
N THR A 653 12.67 37.91 -22.70
CA THR A 653 13.82 38.37 -21.92
C THR A 653 14.10 37.55 -20.66
N ASP A 654 13.13 36.72 -20.23
CA ASP A 654 13.34 35.78 -19.12
C ASP A 654 14.20 34.59 -19.59
N PRO A 655 15.36 34.31 -18.95
CA PRO A 655 16.21 33.17 -19.28
C PRO A 655 15.64 31.80 -18.83
N LYS A 656 14.71 31.74 -17.87
CA LYS A 656 14.15 30.50 -17.30
C LYS A 656 13.52 29.58 -18.37
N PRO A 657 12.56 30.01 -19.21
CA PRO A 657 11.91 29.12 -20.16
C PRO A 657 12.88 28.62 -21.24
N TYR A 658 13.89 29.42 -21.63
CA TYR A 658 14.95 28.96 -22.53
C TYR A 658 15.84 27.89 -21.86
N TYR A 659 16.19 28.05 -20.59
CA TYR A 659 16.94 27.02 -19.86
C TYR A 659 16.15 25.70 -19.74
N HIS A 660 14.90 25.78 -19.30
CA HIS A 660 14.04 24.60 -19.13
C HIS A 660 13.71 23.90 -20.46
N LEU A 661 13.46 24.65 -21.54
CA LEU A 661 13.31 24.10 -22.88
C LEU A 661 14.60 23.45 -23.40
N GLY A 662 15.75 24.06 -23.15
CA GLY A 662 17.05 23.50 -23.53
C GLY A 662 17.35 22.17 -22.82
N VAL A 663 17.02 22.05 -21.53
CA VAL A 663 17.12 20.80 -20.78
C VAL A 663 16.20 19.73 -21.37
N LEU A 664 14.94 20.08 -21.65
CA LEU A 664 13.97 19.18 -22.27
C LEU A 664 14.46 18.68 -23.64
N LEU A 665 14.89 19.58 -24.53
CA LEU A 665 15.35 19.24 -25.89
C LEU A 665 16.58 18.32 -25.87
N ARG A 666 17.48 18.50 -24.89
CA ARG A 666 18.61 17.59 -24.69
C ARG A 666 18.16 16.19 -24.29
N VAL A 667 17.19 16.09 -23.37
CA VAL A 667 16.61 14.79 -22.96
C VAL A 667 15.86 14.13 -24.11
N ALA A 668 15.25 14.92 -24.99
CA ALA A 668 14.62 14.46 -26.23
C ALA A 668 15.62 14.11 -27.36
N GLY A 669 16.93 14.25 -27.15
CA GLY A 669 17.97 13.92 -28.12
C GLY A 669 18.19 14.94 -29.23
N ARG A 670 17.60 16.14 -29.13
CA ARG A 670 17.73 17.25 -30.10
C ARG A 670 18.87 18.20 -29.70
N SER A 671 20.08 17.66 -29.53
CA SER A 671 21.22 18.35 -28.91
C SER A 671 21.64 19.66 -29.60
N ALA A 672 21.60 19.72 -30.94
CA ALA A 672 21.98 20.92 -31.70
C ALA A 672 21.02 22.10 -31.44
N GLU A 673 19.73 21.80 -31.29
CA GLU A 673 18.71 22.82 -31.00
C GLU A 673 18.71 23.18 -29.51
N ALA A 674 19.00 22.23 -28.64
CA ALA A 674 19.20 22.50 -27.22
C ALA A 674 20.34 23.50 -26.99
N LEU A 675 21.46 23.38 -27.72
CA LEU A 675 22.58 24.34 -27.67
C LEU A 675 22.13 25.75 -28.08
N GLU A 676 21.42 25.89 -29.21
CA GLU A 676 20.95 27.20 -29.68
C GLU A 676 19.98 27.86 -28.67
N VAL A 677 19.07 27.07 -28.07
CA VAL A 677 18.11 27.58 -27.09
C VAL A 677 18.80 27.94 -25.76
N LEU A 678 19.78 27.15 -25.31
CA LEU A 678 20.54 27.45 -24.10
C LEU A 678 21.43 28.68 -24.28
N GLU A 679 22.01 28.92 -25.47
CA GLU A 679 22.78 30.13 -25.76
C GLU A 679 21.91 31.39 -25.62
N ARG A 680 20.63 31.30 -26.00
CA ARG A 680 19.67 32.40 -25.78
C ARG A 680 19.35 32.62 -24.31
N ALA A 681 19.33 31.58 -23.47
CA ALA A 681 19.21 31.75 -22.02
C ALA A 681 20.39 32.52 -21.41
N VAL A 682 21.61 32.34 -21.95
CA VAL A 682 22.81 33.08 -21.51
C VAL A 682 22.79 34.53 -22.01
N ILE A 683 22.33 34.75 -23.25
CA ILE A 683 22.23 36.10 -23.83
C ILE A 683 21.13 36.92 -23.15
N ALA A 684 20.03 36.27 -22.76
CA ALA A 684 18.88 36.93 -22.12
C ALA A 684 19.26 37.55 -20.77
N ASP A 685 19.89 36.78 -19.88
CA ASP A 685 20.55 37.32 -18.69
C ASP A 685 21.66 36.38 -18.18
N PRO A 686 22.94 36.72 -18.36
CA PRO A 686 24.07 35.90 -17.96
C PRO A 686 24.31 35.87 -16.44
N ASP A 687 23.80 36.85 -15.69
CA ASP A 687 23.92 36.95 -14.23
C ASP A 687 22.67 36.40 -13.51
N HIS A 688 21.65 35.99 -14.25
CA HIS A 688 20.55 35.20 -13.69
C HIS A 688 21.00 33.76 -13.39
N ARG A 689 20.41 33.16 -12.35
CA ARG A 689 20.71 31.78 -11.90
C ARG A 689 20.64 30.78 -13.05
N ASP A 690 19.59 30.87 -13.87
CA ASP A 690 19.35 29.92 -14.96
C ASP A 690 20.16 30.24 -16.23
N GLY A 691 20.58 31.50 -16.43
CA GLY A 691 21.58 31.86 -17.45
C GLY A 691 22.97 31.29 -17.12
N ARG A 692 23.42 31.39 -15.86
CA ARG A 692 24.66 30.74 -15.40
C ARG A 692 24.62 29.21 -15.55
N ARG A 693 23.47 28.60 -15.25
CA ARG A 693 23.26 27.15 -15.44
C ARG A 693 23.27 26.77 -16.91
N ALA A 694 22.67 27.57 -17.79
CA ALA A 694 22.72 27.36 -19.22
C ALA A 694 24.16 27.41 -19.76
N ALA A 695 24.97 28.39 -19.35
CA ALA A 695 26.39 28.48 -19.73
C ALA A 695 27.20 27.26 -19.29
N SER A 696 26.97 26.77 -18.06
CA SER A 696 27.58 25.54 -17.57
C SER A 696 27.16 24.32 -18.40
N LEU A 697 25.89 24.25 -18.80
CA LEU A 697 25.34 23.15 -19.59
C LEU A 697 25.89 23.13 -21.02
N ILE A 698 26.00 24.29 -21.67
CA ILE A 698 26.60 24.44 -23.00
C ILE A 698 28.04 23.94 -23.00
N SER A 699 28.84 24.32 -22.00
CA SER A 699 30.24 23.88 -21.87
C SER A 699 30.37 22.37 -21.68
N ILE A 700 29.40 21.71 -21.03
CA ILE A 700 29.37 20.26 -20.88
C ILE A 700 28.99 19.59 -22.21
N MET A 701 28.00 20.14 -22.93
CA MET A 701 27.52 19.58 -24.20
C MET A 701 28.57 19.68 -25.32
N THR A 702 29.29 20.80 -25.43
CA THR A 702 30.35 20.99 -26.44
C THR A 702 31.59 20.12 -26.18
N ARG A 703 31.95 19.86 -24.92
CA ARG A 703 33.07 18.97 -24.55
C ARG A 703 32.81 17.48 -24.82
N LEU A 704 31.57 17.10 -25.13
CA LEU A 704 31.18 15.72 -25.43
C LEU A 704 31.10 15.44 -26.94
N GLU A 705 31.20 16.48 -27.78
CA GLU A 705 31.20 16.38 -29.25
C GLU A 705 32.62 16.40 -29.86
N ASP A 706 33.63 16.89 -29.13
CA ASP A 706 35.07 16.73 -29.40
C ASP A 706 35.62 15.42 -28.81
#